data_AF-A0A6H1P2E5-F1
#
_entry.id   AF-A0A6H1P2E5-F1
#
_cell.length_a   1.000
_cell.length_b   1.000
_cell.length_c   1.000
_cell.angle_alpha   90.00
_cell.angle_beta   90.00
_cell.angle_gamma   90.00
#
_symmetry.space_group_name_H-M   'P 1'
#
loop_
_entity.id
_entity.type
_entity.pdbx_description
1 polymer ?
#
loop_
_entity_poly.entity_id
_entity_poly.type
_entity_poly.pdbx_seq_one_letter_code
_entity_poly.pdbx_strand_id
1 'polypeptide(L)'
;MNKRKRLSTFLLTFMLFNTVSGIVPKSTFAEEPKEVKLILDYDMNNIEGTTVKDSTGNFDGKLVDFQNADLIKGTDAGVISFKGGSTSSYIEMPKGVLNNLDSITVSSLVNWKGVNEAEWLYALGQDSNKYLFTTPKRNSGDRSSRAGLGITSWMNEAGVNATTGPLKSSEWKLLTTVMSGVDKTIKLYIDGVEVGIGSTNGYTLAQINNVNGRSGFIGRSFYSSDPYFGGMIADFKVFDGALTATEVSKLKEEADKKIAAMDGLLLNHAAEKLDYSIFINQNQNKDEINSDLSFPKNGAFGTSITWESQNQNIITNDGKVNRPSYENGDQSVGIIATILEGTKTLTKEFTVTVLKKPQDSVTVRMDAEDLKVHNINDVRGNLTLPKSGGNGSTITWKSTDPSIITPTGEVKRPGNGVGDKMVKLTATLTLHKETITKAFLAKVKEMPRKENYEGYVFSYFTGEGYSNGEQIYFALSEGNNPLKWEELNNGAPAITSNLGEKGLRDPFIIRSPEGDKFYLISTDLKINGDWNWDRSQRTGSRSIMVWESTDLINWSEQRMVEVSPKEAGNTWAPEVTYDDTTGEYIVFWASKLYDNEAHSGSTYNKMMYSKTRDFHTFTEPKVYMDYGYSVIDTTIIKDDGKIYRFTKDERNNTTSSPNGKFVFGEVGDSVLDPTFDLIKEGIGKGSIGAGEGPTIFKSNTEEKWYMFIDEFGGRGYVPFETTNLQSGEWKMSTNYSLPARPRHGTVMPITKREHEALLANVPTVKKEEPVQQVPRVTVDKEKLELAEGKAAQLTATVTPESVVNKDVLWSSNNEEVAVVDETGKVTAKKEGTAKISVTTVDGGNMAVSEVIVEKQKDLTRPEGHFTINTGAEFTKDPNVTLLLEAKDDLSGVNQVRFSTNAKDWTEWEAYKTAKEFTLPSGDGEKTVYVEFNDHAGNVSETYQQKIILDTTAPLIQFIGNEGTYPVDAKIAISCSTSDEVSGVDSANCPSTEGYAYNFGIGVHTISASATDKAGNTAVAENKFTVTVDFDSLSRLTQSFVSKDGVSHSLVAKLQSAKEAATKGNKQAVDGKLKAYVNELSAQSGKAITEQQANILIDLTGNLLFK
;
A
#
# COMPACT_ATOMS: atom_id res chain seq x y z
N MET A 1 29.74 64.79 3.30
CA MET A 1 30.85 65.23 2.44
C MET A 1 30.27 65.79 1.14
N ASN A 2 30.57 67.07 0.81
CA ASN A 2 30.54 67.74 -0.52
C ASN A 2 29.27 67.64 -1.41
N LYS A 3 28.79 68.61 -2.19
CA LYS A 3 29.09 70.02 -2.54
C LYS A 3 27.86 70.46 -3.38
N ARG A 4 27.18 71.57 -3.03
CA ARG A 4 27.11 72.86 -3.76
C ARG A 4 26.49 72.90 -5.19
N LYS A 5 25.52 73.83 -5.31
CA LYS A 5 25.36 74.93 -6.33
C LYS A 5 24.92 74.54 -7.75
N ARG A 6 24.24 75.37 -8.57
CA ARG A 6 23.44 76.64 -8.55
C ARG A 6 23.19 76.97 -10.06
N LEU A 7 22.27 77.90 -10.36
CA LEU A 7 22.14 78.70 -11.62
C LEU A 7 21.57 77.94 -12.86
N SER A 8 20.93 78.55 -13.86
CA SER A 8 20.21 79.82 -14.08
C SER A 8 19.85 79.92 -15.59
N THR A 9 18.61 80.33 -15.90
CA THR A 9 18.19 81.31 -16.94
C THR A 9 18.34 81.04 -18.47
N PHE A 10 17.47 81.76 -19.22
CA PHE A 10 17.49 82.19 -20.65
C PHE A 10 16.80 81.23 -21.67
N LEU A 11 15.98 81.64 -22.67
CA LEU A 11 15.54 82.94 -23.19
C LEU A 11 14.51 82.81 -24.37
N LEU A 12 13.66 83.84 -24.58
CA LEU A 12 13.20 84.46 -25.87
C LEU A 12 12.35 83.62 -26.89
N THR A 13 11.42 84.11 -27.73
CA THR A 13 10.82 85.41 -28.14
C THR A 13 9.64 85.10 -29.09
N PHE A 14 8.59 85.93 -29.18
CA PHE A 14 8.27 86.78 -30.36
C PHE A 14 6.90 87.51 -30.22
N MET A 15 6.93 88.80 -30.56
CA MET A 15 5.81 89.76 -30.71
C MET A 15 5.11 89.61 -32.07
N LEU A 16 3.85 90.01 -32.23
CA LEU A 16 3.45 91.31 -32.84
C LEU A 16 1.93 91.43 -33.13
N PHE A 17 1.51 92.69 -33.09
CA PHE A 17 0.19 93.31 -33.18
C PHE A 17 -0.47 93.27 -34.58
N ASN A 18 -1.81 93.40 -34.62
CA ASN A 18 -2.47 94.56 -35.27
C ASN A 18 -3.95 94.73 -34.86
N THR A 19 -4.42 95.97 -34.98
CA THR A 19 -5.55 96.64 -34.30
C THR A 19 -6.81 96.80 -35.19
N VAL A 20 -7.99 97.02 -34.57
CA VAL A 20 -8.84 98.25 -34.63
C VAL A 20 -10.30 97.98 -34.17
N SER A 21 -10.74 98.82 -33.24
CA SER A 21 -12.08 99.31 -32.82
C SER A 21 -13.39 98.61 -33.22
N GLY A 22 -14.28 98.46 -32.22
CA GLY A 22 -15.73 98.43 -32.43
C GLY A 22 -16.59 98.09 -31.19
N ILE A 23 -17.16 99.12 -30.56
CA ILE A 23 -18.44 99.16 -29.81
C ILE A 23 -18.48 98.50 -28.41
N VAL A 24 -18.66 99.35 -27.40
CA VAL A 24 -19.17 99.01 -26.06
C VAL A 24 -20.70 98.88 -26.12
N PRO A 25 -21.30 97.86 -25.47
CA PRO A 25 -22.54 98.08 -24.75
C PRO A 25 -22.47 97.60 -23.29
N LYS A 26 -22.88 98.52 -22.42
CA LYS A 26 -23.49 98.39 -21.07
C LYS A 26 -23.17 97.16 -20.21
N SER A 27 -22.53 97.45 -19.09
CA SER A 27 -22.44 96.64 -17.89
C SER A 27 -23.82 96.34 -17.28
N THR A 28 -24.12 95.05 -17.10
CA THR A 28 -25.03 94.56 -16.06
C THR A 28 -24.18 94.10 -14.88
N PHE A 29 -24.48 94.61 -13.69
CA PHE A 29 -23.91 94.10 -12.44
C PHE A 29 -24.24 92.61 -12.31
N ALA A 30 -23.21 91.77 -12.14
CA ALA A 30 -23.38 90.38 -11.70
C ALA A 30 -23.53 90.37 -10.17
N GLU A 31 -24.57 89.68 -9.71
CA GLU A 31 -24.87 89.37 -8.31
C GLU A 31 -23.72 88.53 -7.71
N GLU A 32 -23.35 88.77 -6.44
CA GLU A 32 -22.38 87.91 -5.75
C GLU A 32 -22.91 86.45 -5.69
N PRO A 33 -22.06 85.42 -5.92
CA PRO A 33 -22.50 84.04 -5.85
C PRO A 33 -22.92 83.66 -4.42
N LYS A 34 -24.09 83.03 -4.29
CA LYS A 34 -24.64 82.51 -3.03
C LYS A 34 -23.69 81.46 -2.42
N GLU A 35 -23.28 81.67 -1.18
CA GLU A 35 -22.46 80.71 -0.41
C GLU A 35 -23.22 79.39 -0.18
N VAL A 36 -22.62 78.26 -0.57
CA VAL A 36 -23.18 76.91 -0.41
C VAL A 36 -22.95 76.41 1.02
N LYS A 37 -23.99 75.90 1.69
CA LYS A 37 -23.95 75.47 3.10
C LYS A 37 -24.13 73.96 3.23
N LEU A 38 -23.41 73.39 4.21
CA LEU A 38 -23.61 72.01 4.67
C LEU A 38 -24.92 71.93 5.47
N ILE A 39 -25.82 71.04 5.08
CA ILE A 39 -27.16 70.88 5.68
C ILE A 39 -27.41 69.51 6.30
N LEU A 40 -26.56 68.53 6.01
CA LEU A 40 -26.56 67.19 6.62
C LEU A 40 -25.12 66.72 6.75
N ASP A 41 -24.76 66.21 7.91
CA ASP A 41 -23.45 65.60 8.14
C ASP A 41 -23.59 64.35 9.03
N TYR A 42 -23.61 63.19 8.40
CA TYR A 42 -23.55 61.90 9.10
C TYR A 42 -22.11 61.41 9.17
N ASP A 43 -21.48 61.69 10.29
CA ASP A 43 -20.27 61.00 10.71
C ASP A 43 -20.65 59.64 11.32
N MET A 44 -20.19 58.55 10.70
CA MET A 44 -20.56 57.20 11.13
C MET A 44 -19.95 56.83 12.50
N ASN A 45 -19.01 57.62 13.04
CA ASN A 45 -18.58 57.49 14.43
C ASN A 45 -19.70 57.85 15.44
N ASN A 46 -20.65 58.69 15.02
CA ASN A 46 -21.71 59.26 15.86
C ASN A 46 -23.05 58.49 15.77
N ILE A 47 -22.98 57.16 15.62
CA ILE A 47 -24.17 56.29 15.65
C ILE A 47 -24.44 55.80 17.07
N GLU A 48 -25.58 56.15 17.65
CA GLU A 48 -25.98 55.76 19.01
C GLU A 48 -27.18 54.81 18.95
N GLY A 49 -26.95 53.53 19.27
CA GLY A 49 -27.97 52.50 19.09
C GLY A 49 -28.40 52.40 17.63
N THR A 50 -29.65 52.74 17.33
CA THR A 50 -30.20 52.78 15.96
C THR A 50 -30.30 54.20 15.39
N THR A 51 -29.76 55.22 16.07
CA THR A 51 -29.84 56.62 15.65
C THR A 51 -28.52 57.07 15.04
N VAL A 52 -28.55 57.61 13.83
CA VAL A 52 -27.39 58.22 13.15
C VAL A 52 -27.47 59.73 13.37
N LYS A 53 -26.59 60.29 14.20
CA LYS A 53 -26.65 61.71 14.56
C LYS A 53 -26.19 62.59 13.38
N ASP A 54 -26.98 63.62 13.10
CA ASP A 54 -26.59 64.69 12.19
C ASP A 54 -25.79 65.76 12.94
N SER A 55 -24.52 65.97 12.56
CA SER A 55 -23.66 66.97 13.20
C SER A 55 -24.15 68.41 13.00
N THR A 56 -25.02 68.66 12.00
CA THR A 56 -25.66 69.98 11.83
C THR A 56 -26.88 70.17 12.75
N GLY A 57 -27.38 69.08 13.36
CA GLY A 57 -28.48 69.07 14.32
C GLY A 57 -29.89 69.07 13.73
N ASN A 58 -30.04 68.91 12.41
CA ASN A 58 -31.32 69.15 11.72
C ASN A 58 -32.05 67.86 11.33
N PHE A 59 -31.32 66.78 11.03
CA PHE A 59 -31.88 65.60 10.37
C PHE A 59 -31.31 64.27 10.89
N ASP A 60 -31.45 63.96 12.18
CA ASP A 60 -31.06 62.65 12.73
C ASP A 60 -31.67 61.46 11.94
N GLY A 61 -30.81 60.58 11.45
CA GLY A 61 -31.17 59.40 10.66
C GLY A 61 -31.49 58.17 11.52
N LYS A 62 -32.13 57.17 10.93
CA LYS A 62 -32.44 55.89 11.57
C LYS A 62 -31.75 54.73 10.88
N LEU A 63 -30.91 53.99 11.61
CA LEU A 63 -30.35 52.70 11.17
C LEU A 63 -31.41 51.61 11.31
N VAL A 64 -31.78 51.00 10.19
CA VAL A 64 -32.78 49.92 10.11
C VAL A 64 -32.06 48.58 9.93
N ASP A 65 -32.63 47.53 10.54
CA ASP A 65 -32.11 46.16 10.50
C ASP A 65 -30.67 46.00 11.00
N PHE A 66 -30.28 46.78 12.02
CA PHE A 66 -28.90 46.94 12.52
C PHE A 66 -28.10 45.64 12.73
N GLN A 67 -28.74 44.51 13.02
CA GLN A 67 -28.12 43.17 13.09
C GLN A 67 -27.42 42.72 11.80
N ASN A 68 -27.69 43.39 10.68
CA ASN A 68 -27.06 43.17 9.38
C ASN A 68 -25.98 44.20 9.04
N ALA A 69 -25.53 44.97 10.03
CA ALA A 69 -24.40 45.87 9.92
C ALA A 69 -23.41 45.65 11.08
N ASP A 70 -22.14 45.94 10.82
CA ASP A 70 -21.12 46.05 11.85
C ASP A 70 -20.81 47.54 12.08
N LEU A 71 -20.98 48.01 13.31
CA LEU A 71 -20.57 49.36 13.73
C LEU A 71 -19.17 49.29 14.32
N ILE A 72 -18.23 50.00 13.70
CA ILE A 72 -16.83 49.97 14.08
C ILE A 72 -16.41 51.38 14.44
N LYS A 73 -16.10 51.60 15.71
CA LYS A 73 -15.80 52.94 16.25
C LYS A 73 -14.38 53.01 16.80
N GLY A 74 -13.72 54.12 16.55
CA GLY A 74 -12.43 54.49 17.10
C GLY A 74 -12.52 55.81 17.85
N THR A 75 -11.38 56.29 18.33
CA THR A 75 -11.30 57.57 19.06
C THR A 75 -11.72 58.74 18.16
N ASP A 76 -11.22 58.77 16.92
CA ASP A 76 -11.34 59.94 16.03
C ASP A 76 -12.12 59.65 14.73
N ALA A 77 -12.51 58.40 14.49
CA ALA A 77 -13.25 57.99 13.29
C ALA A 77 -14.08 56.73 13.55
N GLY A 78 -15.12 56.52 12.74
CA GLY A 78 -15.96 55.34 12.80
C GLY A 78 -16.56 55.01 11.44
N VAL A 79 -16.92 53.75 11.26
CA VAL A 79 -17.52 53.23 10.03
C VAL A 79 -18.70 52.33 10.34
N ILE A 80 -19.63 52.27 9.39
CA ILE A 80 -20.66 51.25 9.34
C ILE A 80 -20.42 50.35 8.14
N SER A 81 -20.37 49.03 8.37
CA SER A 81 -20.23 48.01 7.32
C SER A 81 -21.57 47.35 7.05
N PHE A 82 -22.08 47.49 5.84
CA PHE A 82 -23.31 46.86 5.36
C PHE A 82 -22.99 45.50 4.73
N LYS A 83 -23.79 44.48 5.05
CA LYS A 83 -23.65 43.14 4.45
C LYS A 83 -23.82 43.17 2.92
N GLY A 84 -24.79 43.92 2.40
CA GLY A 84 -25.20 43.93 0.99
C GLY A 84 -26.04 42.72 0.58
N GLY A 85 -26.48 42.67 -0.68
CA GLY A 85 -27.25 41.54 -1.24
C GLY A 85 -28.76 41.69 -1.07
N SER A 86 -29.51 40.59 -0.95
CA SER A 86 -30.98 40.61 -0.87
C SER A 86 -31.54 40.98 0.51
N THR A 87 -30.70 41.02 1.56
CA THR A 87 -31.07 41.42 2.92
C THR A 87 -29.90 42.14 3.58
N SER A 88 -30.09 43.39 4.00
CA SER A 88 -29.07 44.16 4.72
C SER A 88 -29.65 45.28 5.57
N SER A 89 -28.80 45.93 6.36
CA SER A 89 -29.14 47.19 7.03
C SER A 89 -29.10 48.36 6.05
N TYR A 90 -29.75 49.46 6.42
CA TYR A 90 -29.69 50.73 5.68
C TYR A 90 -30.02 51.89 6.62
N ILE A 91 -29.70 53.12 6.22
CA ILE A 91 -30.04 54.33 6.98
C ILE A 91 -31.20 55.03 6.29
N GLU A 92 -32.26 55.33 7.04
CA GLU A 92 -33.38 56.16 6.59
C GLU A 92 -33.18 57.61 7.02
N MET A 93 -33.21 58.53 6.06
CA MET A 93 -33.10 59.98 6.30
C MET A 93 -34.47 60.58 6.60
N PRO A 94 -34.60 61.42 7.64
CA PRO A 94 -35.89 62.00 8.03
C PRO A 94 -36.38 63.00 6.97
N LYS A 95 -37.60 63.50 7.15
CA LYS A 95 -38.21 64.48 6.26
C LYS A 95 -37.41 65.79 6.23
N GLY A 96 -37.25 66.35 5.03
CA GLY A 96 -36.90 67.76 4.82
C GLY A 96 -35.53 68.07 4.21
N VAL A 97 -34.69 67.07 3.93
CA VAL A 97 -33.33 67.27 3.39
C VAL A 97 -33.35 67.96 2.01
N LEU A 98 -34.37 67.71 1.19
CA LEU A 98 -34.51 68.32 -0.16
C LEU A 98 -35.36 69.60 -0.20
N ASN A 99 -35.78 70.13 0.96
CA ASN A 99 -36.69 71.29 0.98
C ASN A 99 -36.01 72.55 0.43
N ASN A 100 -36.69 73.22 -0.50
CA ASN A 100 -36.27 74.49 -1.09
C ASN A 100 -34.89 74.47 -1.75
N LEU A 101 -34.46 73.31 -2.26
CA LEU A 101 -33.21 73.17 -3.00
C LEU A 101 -33.45 73.26 -4.51
N ASP A 102 -32.69 74.13 -5.17
CA ASP A 102 -32.60 74.16 -6.64
C ASP A 102 -31.34 73.42 -7.12
N SER A 103 -30.28 73.39 -6.31
CA SER A 103 -29.03 72.68 -6.54
C SER A 103 -28.67 71.87 -5.29
N ILE A 104 -27.90 70.79 -5.46
CA ILE A 104 -27.48 69.92 -4.35
C ILE A 104 -26.10 69.35 -4.62
N THR A 105 -25.31 69.17 -3.56
CA THR A 105 -24.12 68.33 -3.58
C THR A 105 -24.26 67.23 -2.54
N VAL A 106 -24.10 65.97 -2.93
CA VAL A 106 -24.08 64.82 -2.02
C VAL A 106 -22.71 64.18 -2.09
N SER A 107 -22.03 64.08 -0.95
CA SER A 107 -20.69 63.51 -0.86
C SER A 107 -20.67 62.38 0.15
N SER A 108 -20.03 61.26 -0.19
CA SER A 108 -19.87 60.14 0.73
C SER A 108 -18.50 59.51 0.62
N LEU A 109 -17.88 59.27 1.78
CA LEU A 109 -16.66 58.47 1.89
C LEU A 109 -17.05 57.00 2.05
N VAL A 110 -16.78 56.23 1.00
CA VAL A 110 -17.31 54.88 0.81
C VAL A 110 -16.21 53.89 0.44
N ASN A 111 -16.32 52.66 0.93
CA ASN A 111 -15.54 51.51 0.48
C ASN A 111 -16.50 50.41 0.02
N TRP A 112 -16.55 50.18 -1.29
CA TRP A 112 -17.54 49.29 -1.91
C TRP A 112 -17.02 47.86 -2.04
N LYS A 113 -17.83 46.83 -1.73
CA LYS A 113 -17.39 45.41 -1.81
C LYS A 113 -17.27 44.89 -3.25
N GLY A 114 -17.98 45.46 -4.22
CA GLY A 114 -17.87 45.04 -5.61
C GLY A 114 -18.72 43.83 -6.02
N VAL A 115 -19.68 43.39 -5.19
CA VAL A 115 -20.37 42.11 -5.38
C VAL A 115 -21.50 42.18 -6.41
N ASN A 116 -22.48 43.10 -6.24
CA ASN A 116 -23.65 43.17 -7.11
C ASN A 116 -23.71 44.48 -7.92
N GLU A 117 -24.57 44.48 -8.92
CA GLU A 117 -24.89 45.67 -9.73
C GLU A 117 -26.18 46.32 -9.23
N ALA A 118 -26.39 47.59 -9.55
CA ALA A 118 -27.52 48.38 -9.04
C ALA A 118 -27.57 48.47 -7.51
N GLU A 119 -26.44 48.28 -6.83
CA GLU A 119 -26.30 48.65 -5.43
C GLU A 119 -26.30 50.19 -5.32
N TRP A 120 -27.38 50.78 -4.81
CA TRP A 120 -27.44 52.23 -4.66
C TRP A 120 -26.78 52.64 -3.34
N LEU A 121 -25.73 53.46 -3.43
CA LEU A 121 -25.05 54.01 -2.25
C LEU A 121 -26.02 54.89 -1.46
N TYR A 122 -26.79 55.70 -2.15
CA TYR A 122 -27.89 56.46 -1.59
C TYR A 122 -29.00 56.70 -2.62
N ALA A 123 -30.20 56.97 -2.12
CA ALA A 123 -31.37 57.34 -2.88
C ALA A 123 -32.10 58.48 -2.16
N LEU A 124 -32.22 59.65 -2.77
CA LEU A 124 -32.98 60.79 -2.24
C LEU A 124 -34.25 60.99 -3.07
N GLY A 125 -35.41 61.17 -2.45
CA GLY A 125 -36.66 61.36 -3.18
C GLY A 125 -37.87 60.71 -2.52
N GLN A 126 -38.88 60.38 -3.32
CA GLN A 126 -40.18 59.88 -2.85
C GLN A 126 -40.25 58.34 -2.88
N ASP A 127 -39.97 57.77 -4.06
CA ASP A 127 -40.26 56.38 -4.40
C ASP A 127 -39.46 55.93 -5.64
N SER A 128 -39.78 54.75 -6.18
CA SER A 128 -39.12 54.17 -7.37
C SER A 128 -39.44 54.88 -8.68
N ASN A 129 -40.19 55.98 -8.68
CA ASN A 129 -40.45 56.81 -9.86
C ASN A 129 -39.75 58.17 -9.77
N LYS A 130 -39.54 58.68 -8.54
CA LYS A 130 -39.03 60.03 -8.29
C LYS A 130 -37.86 60.02 -7.31
N TYR A 131 -36.64 60.07 -7.84
CA TYR A 131 -35.42 59.90 -7.06
C TYR A 131 -34.18 60.52 -7.71
N LEU A 132 -33.22 60.90 -6.86
CA LEU A 132 -31.82 61.16 -7.17
C LEU A 132 -31.00 60.05 -6.51
N PHE A 133 -30.09 59.41 -7.24
CA PHE A 133 -29.30 58.32 -6.71
C PHE A 133 -27.85 58.37 -7.18
N THR A 134 -27.00 57.64 -6.47
CA THR A 134 -25.68 57.25 -6.97
C THR A 134 -25.45 55.76 -6.75
N THR A 135 -24.97 55.09 -7.78
CA THR A 135 -24.57 53.68 -7.73
C THR A 135 -23.09 53.51 -8.10
N PRO A 136 -22.32 52.67 -7.38
CA PRO A 136 -20.95 52.33 -7.75
C PRO A 136 -20.85 51.56 -9.07
N LYS A 137 -21.88 50.80 -9.44
CA LYS A 137 -21.93 50.01 -10.68
C LYS A 137 -23.36 49.79 -11.12
N ARG A 138 -23.74 50.41 -12.25
CA ARG A 138 -25.07 50.21 -12.83
C ARG A 138 -25.24 48.81 -13.45
N ASN A 139 -26.48 48.32 -13.49
CA ASN A 139 -26.88 47.01 -14.02
C ASN A 139 -27.16 46.97 -15.54
N SER A 140 -26.77 48.02 -16.27
CA SER A 140 -27.05 48.16 -17.70
C SER A 140 -25.95 48.95 -18.43
N GLY A 141 -25.86 48.82 -19.76
CA GLY A 141 -24.87 49.53 -20.59
C GLY A 141 -23.41 49.23 -20.22
N ASP A 142 -22.57 50.26 -20.15
CA ASP A 142 -21.12 50.20 -19.86
C ASP A 142 -20.75 49.79 -18.41
N ARG A 143 -21.74 49.55 -17.54
CA ARG A 143 -21.54 49.10 -16.15
C ARG A 143 -20.62 50.04 -15.34
N SER A 144 -20.61 51.34 -15.65
CA SER A 144 -19.86 52.36 -14.90
C SER A 144 -20.57 52.81 -13.62
N SER A 145 -19.86 53.57 -12.77
CA SER A 145 -20.50 54.35 -11.70
C SER A 145 -21.46 55.36 -12.31
N ARG A 146 -22.62 55.58 -11.69
CA ARG A 146 -23.65 56.47 -12.23
C ARG A 146 -24.29 57.31 -11.14
N ALA A 147 -24.51 58.58 -11.43
CA ALA A 147 -25.46 59.41 -10.71
C ALA A 147 -26.62 59.78 -11.64
N GLY A 148 -27.84 59.69 -11.14
CA GLY A 148 -29.03 59.88 -11.97
C GLY A 148 -30.21 60.47 -11.21
N LEU A 149 -31.08 61.15 -11.95
CA LEU A 149 -32.30 61.80 -11.51
C LEU A 149 -33.47 61.30 -12.36
N GLY A 150 -34.40 60.60 -11.73
CA GLY A 150 -35.66 60.12 -12.32
C GLY A 150 -36.86 60.89 -11.76
N ILE A 151 -37.83 61.22 -12.62
CA ILE A 151 -39.10 61.84 -12.22
C ILE A 151 -40.35 61.01 -12.62
N THR A 152 -40.16 59.90 -13.33
CA THR A 152 -41.24 59.00 -13.77
C THR A 152 -40.90 57.52 -13.65
N SER A 153 -39.74 57.07 -14.12
CA SER A 153 -39.24 55.68 -14.02
C SER A 153 -37.77 55.58 -14.42
N TRP A 154 -37.14 54.42 -14.22
CA TRP A 154 -35.76 54.13 -14.64
C TRP A 154 -35.51 54.32 -16.15
N MET A 155 -36.54 54.17 -17.00
CA MET A 155 -36.41 54.29 -18.46
C MET A 155 -36.13 55.73 -18.93
N ASN A 156 -36.37 56.73 -18.08
CA ASN A 156 -36.29 58.16 -18.43
C ASN A 156 -35.39 58.98 -17.51
N GLU A 157 -34.38 58.35 -16.89
CA GLU A 157 -33.44 59.05 -16.01
C GLU A 157 -32.52 60.01 -16.77
N ALA A 158 -32.46 61.25 -16.29
CA ALA A 158 -31.35 62.15 -16.62
C ALA A 158 -30.15 61.82 -15.73
N GLY A 159 -28.93 61.98 -16.19
CA GLY A 159 -27.80 61.54 -15.38
C GLY A 159 -26.45 61.60 -16.06
N VAL A 160 -25.47 61.06 -15.36
CA VAL A 160 -24.08 61.03 -15.74
C VAL A 160 -23.47 59.66 -15.41
N ASN A 161 -22.67 59.15 -16.34
CA ASN A 161 -21.88 57.94 -16.16
C ASN A 161 -20.41 58.35 -15.97
N ALA A 162 -19.69 57.64 -15.09
CA ALA A 162 -18.27 57.85 -14.91
C ALA A 162 -17.49 57.33 -16.12
N THR A 163 -16.59 58.15 -16.64
CA THR A 163 -15.65 57.79 -17.71
C THR A 163 -14.58 56.79 -17.26
N THR A 164 -14.42 56.60 -15.95
CA THR A 164 -13.46 55.70 -15.32
C THR A 164 -13.99 54.27 -15.10
N GLY A 165 -15.25 54.00 -15.46
CA GLY A 165 -15.88 52.69 -15.23
C GLY A 165 -16.55 52.56 -13.85
N PRO A 166 -16.74 51.34 -13.33
CA PRO A 166 -17.30 51.12 -12.00
C PRO A 166 -16.37 51.66 -10.91
N LEU A 167 -16.92 51.98 -9.73
CA LEU A 167 -16.12 52.38 -8.59
C LEU A 167 -15.16 51.24 -8.24
N LYS A 168 -13.93 51.57 -7.85
CA LYS A 168 -13.00 50.53 -7.41
C LYS A 168 -13.51 49.88 -6.12
N SER A 169 -13.60 48.56 -6.12
CA SER A 169 -13.97 47.78 -4.95
C SER A 169 -12.82 47.68 -3.95
N SER A 170 -13.14 47.50 -2.67
CA SER A 170 -12.20 47.34 -1.55
C SER A 170 -11.23 48.51 -1.36
N GLU A 171 -11.53 49.68 -1.92
CA GLU A 171 -10.78 50.91 -1.73
C GLU A 171 -11.69 52.00 -1.15
N TRP A 172 -11.17 52.80 -0.22
CA TRP A 172 -11.85 54.02 0.19
C TRP A 172 -11.83 55.05 -0.93
N LYS A 173 -13.02 55.56 -1.29
CA LYS A 173 -13.24 56.56 -2.31
C LYS A 173 -14.16 57.64 -1.80
N LEU A 174 -13.83 58.89 -2.13
CA LEU A 174 -14.78 59.99 -1.97
C LEU A 174 -15.62 60.09 -3.24
N LEU A 175 -16.91 59.76 -3.14
CA LEU A 175 -17.87 59.86 -4.23
C LEU A 175 -18.74 61.11 -4.02
N THR A 176 -18.67 62.06 -4.94
CA THR A 176 -19.41 63.33 -4.83
C THR A 176 -20.25 63.58 -6.06
N THR A 177 -21.57 63.70 -5.89
CA THR A 177 -22.51 64.09 -6.94
C THR A 177 -22.87 65.56 -6.76
N VAL A 178 -22.67 66.35 -7.82
CA VAL A 178 -23.00 67.78 -7.84
C VAL A 178 -24.07 68.01 -8.90
N MET A 179 -25.27 68.43 -8.48
CA MET A 179 -26.35 68.82 -9.40
C MET A 179 -26.61 70.33 -9.28
N SER A 180 -26.46 71.04 -10.40
CA SER A 180 -26.79 72.46 -10.51
C SER A 180 -28.13 72.62 -11.23
N GLY A 181 -29.16 73.10 -10.54
CA GLY A 181 -30.45 73.44 -11.15
C GLY A 181 -30.38 74.68 -12.04
N VAL A 182 -29.46 75.60 -11.74
CA VAL A 182 -29.19 76.81 -12.53
C VAL A 182 -28.58 76.43 -13.88
N ASP A 183 -27.53 75.61 -13.86
CA ASP A 183 -26.82 75.20 -15.08
C ASP A 183 -27.49 73.98 -15.75
N LYS A 184 -28.46 73.35 -15.09
CA LYS A 184 -29.15 72.12 -15.50
C LYS A 184 -28.17 70.98 -15.78
N THR A 185 -27.15 70.86 -14.93
CA THR A 185 -26.11 69.82 -15.03
C THR A 185 -26.10 68.91 -13.81
N ILE A 186 -25.66 67.68 -14.01
CA ILE A 186 -25.30 66.73 -12.96
C ILE A 186 -23.90 66.21 -13.24
N LYS A 187 -23.03 66.28 -12.24
CA LYS A 187 -21.63 65.89 -12.31
C LYS A 187 -21.33 64.84 -11.28
N LEU A 188 -20.40 63.96 -11.62
CA LEU A 188 -19.90 62.94 -10.71
C LEU A 188 -18.39 63.14 -10.54
N TYR A 189 -17.95 63.19 -9.29
CA TYR A 189 -16.56 63.28 -8.90
C TYR A 189 -16.18 62.02 -8.13
N ILE A 190 -14.98 61.49 -8.42
CA ILE A 190 -14.34 60.44 -7.64
C ILE A 190 -13.00 60.99 -7.17
N ASP A 191 -12.74 60.92 -5.87
CA ASP A 191 -11.50 61.37 -5.25
C ASP A 191 -11.16 62.84 -5.57
N GLY A 192 -12.18 63.70 -5.65
CA GLY A 192 -12.04 65.12 -5.96
C GLY A 192 -11.93 65.45 -7.45
N VAL A 193 -11.86 64.44 -8.33
CA VAL A 193 -11.69 64.62 -9.79
C VAL A 193 -13.03 64.40 -10.50
N GLU A 194 -13.39 65.31 -11.41
CA GLU A 194 -14.59 65.16 -12.25
C GLU A 194 -14.41 63.95 -13.18
N VAL A 195 -15.26 62.94 -13.02
CA VAL A 195 -15.24 61.72 -13.86
C VAL A 195 -16.37 61.69 -14.88
N GLY A 196 -17.30 62.65 -14.82
CA GLY A 196 -18.33 62.82 -15.83
C GLY A 196 -19.21 64.05 -15.58
N ILE A 197 -19.84 64.51 -16.67
CA ILE A 197 -20.88 65.54 -16.67
C ILE A 197 -22.04 65.09 -17.56
N GLY A 198 -23.28 65.35 -17.12
CA GLY A 198 -24.50 65.10 -17.86
C GLY A 198 -25.51 66.24 -17.68
N SER A 199 -26.57 66.23 -18.48
CA SER A 199 -27.70 67.15 -18.32
C SER A 199 -28.72 66.58 -17.35
N THR A 200 -29.43 67.45 -16.63
CA THR A 200 -30.62 67.07 -15.84
C THR A 200 -31.87 66.90 -16.71
N ASN A 201 -31.79 67.15 -18.03
CA ASN A 201 -32.95 67.21 -18.94
C ASN A 201 -34.04 68.19 -18.47
N GLY A 202 -33.67 69.21 -17.68
CA GLY A 202 -34.60 70.16 -17.09
C GLY A 202 -35.38 69.64 -15.87
N TYR A 203 -35.10 68.42 -15.41
CA TYR A 203 -35.67 67.89 -14.17
C TYR A 203 -35.09 68.62 -12.96
N THR A 204 -35.92 68.82 -11.93
CA THR A 204 -35.58 69.62 -10.74
C THR A 204 -35.73 68.83 -9.44
N LEU A 205 -35.02 69.25 -8.40
CA LEU A 205 -35.12 68.63 -7.07
C LEU A 205 -36.52 68.79 -6.47
N ALA A 206 -37.22 69.89 -6.78
CA ALA A 206 -38.60 70.10 -6.36
C ALA A 206 -39.56 69.02 -6.87
N GLN A 207 -39.31 68.43 -8.05
CA GLN A 207 -40.15 67.37 -8.61
C GLN A 207 -39.99 66.03 -7.87
N ILE A 208 -38.82 65.80 -7.27
CA ILE A 208 -38.55 64.58 -6.50
C ILE A 208 -38.69 64.77 -4.98
N ASN A 209 -38.80 66.00 -4.48
CA ASN A 209 -38.89 66.27 -3.04
C ASN A 209 -40.13 65.64 -2.39
N ASN A 210 -39.91 64.83 -1.35
CA ASN A 210 -40.97 64.22 -0.56
C ASN A 210 -41.40 65.13 0.60
N VAL A 211 -42.31 66.06 0.34
CA VAL A 211 -42.74 67.05 1.35
C VAL A 211 -43.48 66.43 2.56
N ASN A 212 -43.93 65.17 2.48
CA ASN A 212 -44.76 64.53 3.50
C ASN A 212 -44.12 63.28 4.13
N GLY A 213 -42.90 62.91 3.75
CA GLY A 213 -42.25 61.69 4.23
C GLY A 213 -40.74 61.81 4.32
N ARG A 214 -40.09 60.67 4.53
CA ARG A 214 -38.62 60.55 4.55
C ARG A 214 -37.99 61.16 3.30
N SER A 215 -36.77 61.67 3.45
CA SER A 215 -36.04 62.27 2.32
C SER A 215 -35.29 61.25 1.47
N GLY A 216 -35.05 60.03 2.00
CA GLY A 216 -34.32 59.01 1.26
C GLY A 216 -33.68 57.95 2.13
N PHE A 217 -32.76 57.19 1.52
CA PHE A 217 -31.99 56.13 2.13
C PHE A 217 -30.49 56.24 1.82
N ILE A 218 -29.66 55.73 2.72
CA ILE A 218 -28.27 55.36 2.47
C ILE A 218 -28.20 53.82 2.54
N GLY A 219 -27.61 53.21 1.52
CA GLY A 219 -27.40 51.76 1.41
C GLY A 219 -28.58 50.96 0.85
N ARG A 220 -29.61 51.64 0.33
CA ARG A 220 -30.84 51.02 -0.18
C ARG A 220 -31.40 51.79 -1.38
N SER A 221 -31.85 51.06 -2.41
CA SER A 221 -32.62 51.57 -3.55
C SER A 221 -34.10 51.74 -3.21
N PHE A 222 -34.81 52.60 -3.95
CA PHE A 222 -36.27 52.64 -3.90
C PHE A 222 -36.92 51.43 -4.60
N TYR A 223 -36.20 50.73 -5.47
CA TYR A 223 -36.68 49.48 -6.09
C TYR A 223 -36.44 48.31 -5.14
N SER A 224 -37.50 47.59 -4.80
CA SER A 224 -37.41 46.45 -3.86
C SER A 224 -36.67 45.23 -4.43
N SER A 225 -36.52 45.15 -5.75
CA SER A 225 -35.78 44.09 -6.45
C SER A 225 -34.27 44.34 -6.49
N ASP A 226 -33.83 45.57 -6.23
CA ASP A 226 -32.41 45.91 -6.27
C ASP A 226 -31.70 45.37 -5.02
N PRO A 227 -30.43 44.98 -5.15
CA PRO A 227 -29.63 44.59 -3.99
C PRO A 227 -29.37 45.80 -3.08
N TYR A 228 -29.32 45.54 -1.78
CA TYR A 228 -28.80 46.47 -0.78
C TYR A 228 -27.31 46.71 -1.02
N PHE A 229 -26.84 47.90 -0.69
CA PHE A 229 -25.43 48.26 -0.83
C PHE A 229 -24.54 47.36 0.04
N GLY A 230 -23.54 46.73 -0.58
CA GLY A 230 -22.51 45.98 0.11
C GLY A 230 -21.24 46.80 0.22
N GLY A 231 -20.89 47.24 1.43
CA GLY A 231 -19.72 48.11 1.61
C GLY A 231 -19.71 48.82 2.95
N MET A 232 -18.68 49.62 3.16
CA MET A 232 -18.50 50.44 4.34
C MET A 232 -18.70 51.92 3.98
N ILE A 233 -19.29 52.66 4.91
CA ILE A 233 -19.43 54.12 4.82
C ILE A 233 -18.83 54.72 6.09
N ALA A 234 -18.01 55.75 5.93
CA ALA A 234 -17.41 56.49 7.03
C ALA A 234 -18.05 57.87 7.22
N ASP A 235 -18.57 58.43 6.12
CA ASP A 235 -19.03 59.82 6.07
C ASP A 235 -20.08 60.02 4.98
N PHE A 236 -21.12 60.82 5.26
CA PHE A 236 -22.14 61.20 4.30
C PHE A 236 -22.61 62.64 4.55
N LYS A 237 -22.37 63.52 3.57
CA LYS A 237 -22.64 64.96 3.63
C LYS A 237 -23.57 65.41 2.52
N VAL A 238 -24.48 66.33 2.84
CA VAL A 238 -25.35 67.00 1.86
C VAL A 238 -25.23 68.51 1.99
N PHE A 239 -25.07 69.19 0.86
CA PHE A 239 -24.99 70.65 0.76
C PHE A 239 -26.18 71.20 -0.04
N ASP A 240 -26.66 72.38 0.34
CA ASP A 240 -27.83 73.06 -0.25
C ASP A 240 -27.58 73.72 -1.62
N GLY A 241 -26.46 73.39 -2.27
CA GLY A 241 -26.03 74.00 -3.52
C GLY A 241 -25.01 73.17 -4.29
N ALA A 242 -24.66 73.63 -5.49
CA ALA A 242 -23.68 72.98 -6.35
C ALA A 242 -22.26 73.48 -5.97
N LEU A 243 -21.44 72.61 -5.39
CA LEU A 243 -20.05 72.94 -5.06
C LEU A 243 -19.20 73.08 -6.34
N THR A 244 -18.27 74.03 -6.30
CA THR A 244 -17.24 74.17 -7.32
C THR A 244 -16.23 73.03 -7.26
N ALA A 245 -15.50 72.79 -8.35
CA ALA A 245 -14.45 71.77 -8.37
C ALA A 245 -13.38 71.97 -7.28
N THR A 246 -13.05 73.22 -6.94
CA THR A 246 -12.11 73.55 -5.86
C THR A 246 -12.66 73.18 -4.48
N GLU A 247 -13.95 73.35 -4.24
CA GLU A 247 -14.59 72.96 -2.98
C GLU A 247 -14.71 71.44 -2.86
N VAL A 248 -15.03 70.75 -3.97
CA VAL A 248 -15.02 69.27 -4.01
C VAL A 248 -13.61 68.72 -3.75
N SER A 249 -12.56 69.39 -4.23
CA SER A 249 -11.17 69.04 -3.90
C SER A 249 -10.85 69.18 -2.40
N LYS A 250 -11.45 70.15 -1.68
CA LYS A 250 -11.28 70.27 -0.23
C LYS A 250 -11.97 69.13 0.53
N LEU A 251 -13.14 68.68 0.06
CA LEU A 251 -13.79 67.49 0.62
C LEU A 251 -12.88 66.25 0.50
N LYS A 252 -12.10 66.14 -0.57
CA LYS A 252 -11.10 65.08 -0.71
C LYS A 252 -9.98 65.18 0.32
N GLU A 253 -9.47 66.39 0.62
CA GLU A 253 -8.47 66.58 1.68
C GLU A 253 -9.01 66.19 3.07
N GLU A 254 -10.28 66.50 3.36
CA GLU A 254 -10.94 66.04 4.58
C GLU A 254 -11.09 64.52 4.62
N ALA A 255 -11.54 63.93 3.52
CA ALA A 255 -11.66 62.48 3.37
C ALA A 255 -10.32 61.77 3.58
N ASP A 256 -9.21 62.32 3.06
CA ASP A 256 -7.87 61.74 3.25
C ASP A 256 -7.42 61.74 4.72
N LYS A 257 -7.73 62.80 5.47
CA LYS A 257 -7.47 62.84 6.91
C LYS A 257 -8.30 61.78 7.66
N LYS A 258 -9.56 61.61 7.26
CA LYS A 258 -10.45 60.61 7.87
C LYS A 258 -10.04 59.18 7.54
N ILE A 259 -9.63 58.92 6.29
CA ILE A 259 -9.03 57.63 5.88
C ILE A 259 -7.77 57.34 6.73
N ALA A 260 -6.91 58.34 6.94
CA ALA A 260 -5.73 58.18 7.78
C ALA A 260 -6.08 57.91 9.26
N ALA A 261 -7.14 58.53 9.79
CA ALA A 261 -7.63 58.29 11.16
C ALA A 261 -8.29 56.91 11.34
N MET A 262 -8.71 56.28 10.24
CA MET A 262 -9.27 54.92 10.22
C MET A 262 -8.21 53.83 10.02
N ASP A 263 -6.94 54.19 9.82
CA ASP A 263 -5.85 53.22 9.60
C ASP A 263 -5.68 52.31 10.83
N GLY A 264 -5.88 51.00 10.63
CA GLY A 264 -5.83 49.99 11.69
C GLY A 264 -7.09 49.88 12.54
N LEU A 265 -8.15 50.65 12.23
CA LEU A 265 -9.40 50.63 12.98
C LEU A 265 -10.16 49.31 12.82
N LEU A 266 -10.04 48.67 11.65
CA LEU A 266 -10.78 47.45 11.31
C LEU A 266 -10.05 46.20 11.81
N LEU A 267 -8.75 46.29 12.15
CA LEU A 267 -7.91 45.16 12.53
C LEU A 267 -8.43 44.37 13.73
N ASN A 268 -8.79 45.04 14.84
CA ASN A 268 -9.26 44.35 16.04
C ASN A 268 -10.56 43.57 15.77
N HIS A 269 -11.51 44.20 15.07
CA HIS A 269 -12.78 43.57 14.71
C HIS A 269 -12.57 42.43 13.70
N ALA A 270 -11.64 42.57 12.75
CA ALA A 270 -11.27 41.51 11.83
C ALA A 270 -10.64 40.31 12.58
N ALA A 271 -9.79 40.58 13.57
CA ALA A 271 -9.19 39.54 14.40
C ALA A 271 -10.19 38.83 15.31
N GLU A 272 -11.18 39.54 15.87
CA GLU A 272 -12.26 38.94 16.65
C GLU A 272 -13.08 37.96 15.81
N LYS A 273 -13.37 38.31 14.56
CA LYS A 273 -14.09 37.45 13.61
C LYS A 273 -13.25 36.28 13.06
N LEU A 274 -11.94 36.28 13.23
CA LEU A 274 -11.07 35.18 12.81
C LEU A 274 -11.10 34.06 13.85
N ASP A 275 -11.79 32.96 13.59
CA ASP A 275 -11.86 31.79 14.48
C ASP A 275 -11.50 30.47 13.77
N TYR A 276 -11.52 29.36 14.51
CA TYR A 276 -11.18 28.03 14.00
C TYR A 276 -12.07 27.58 12.83
N SER A 277 -13.36 27.90 12.85
CA SER A 277 -14.33 27.45 11.81
C SER A 277 -13.95 27.95 10.42
N ILE A 278 -13.16 29.01 10.34
CA ILE A 278 -12.71 29.61 9.08
C ILE A 278 -11.62 28.77 8.41
N PHE A 279 -10.80 28.04 9.17
CA PHE A 279 -9.62 27.38 8.61
C PHE A 279 -9.47 25.88 8.94
N ILE A 280 -10.23 25.32 9.87
CA ILE A 280 -10.15 23.87 10.18
C ILE A 280 -10.72 22.97 9.06
N ASN A 281 -11.30 23.57 8.01
CA ASN A 281 -11.76 22.89 6.80
C ASN A 281 -12.76 21.77 7.13
N GLN A 282 -12.48 20.53 6.72
CA GLN A 282 -13.32 19.35 6.95
C GLN A 282 -13.07 18.66 8.29
N ASN A 283 -12.12 19.16 9.10
CA ASN A 283 -11.86 18.61 10.43
C ASN A 283 -12.99 19.00 11.39
N GLN A 284 -13.42 18.05 12.24
CA GLN A 284 -14.57 18.27 13.12
C GLN A 284 -14.31 19.33 14.19
N ASN A 285 -13.09 19.40 14.70
CA ASN A 285 -12.70 20.33 15.75
C ASN A 285 -11.17 20.58 15.72
N LYS A 286 -10.70 21.56 16.49
CA LYS A 286 -9.29 21.97 16.54
C LYS A 286 -8.34 20.94 17.20
N ASP A 287 -8.88 19.99 17.96
CA ASP A 287 -8.10 19.05 18.77
C ASP A 287 -7.88 17.69 18.06
N GLU A 288 -8.53 17.49 16.92
CA GLU A 288 -8.50 16.24 16.16
C GLU A 288 -8.21 16.50 14.66
N ILE A 289 -7.11 17.19 14.37
CA ILE A 289 -6.71 17.48 12.99
C ILE A 289 -6.08 16.22 12.37
N ASN A 290 -6.72 15.71 11.31
CA ASN A 290 -6.24 14.55 10.56
C ASN A 290 -6.19 14.81 9.04
N SER A 291 -6.52 16.02 8.60
CA SER A 291 -6.48 16.46 7.20
C SER A 291 -6.08 17.94 7.08
N ASP A 292 -5.74 18.38 5.87
CA ASP A 292 -5.24 19.72 5.58
C ASP A 292 -6.18 20.85 6.07
N LEU A 293 -5.56 21.90 6.59
CA LEU A 293 -6.22 23.15 6.97
C LEU A 293 -6.34 24.08 5.75
N SER A 294 -7.37 24.92 5.73
CA SER A 294 -7.61 25.88 4.65
C SER A 294 -7.37 27.30 5.15
N PHE A 295 -6.16 27.81 4.97
CA PHE A 295 -5.79 29.14 5.42
C PHE A 295 -6.27 30.25 4.45
N PRO A 296 -7.23 31.11 4.84
CA PRO A 296 -7.70 32.19 3.99
C PRO A 296 -6.63 33.29 3.83
N LYS A 297 -6.55 33.86 2.63
CA LYS A 297 -5.67 35.02 2.34
C LYS A 297 -6.32 36.37 2.66
N ASN A 298 -7.64 36.40 2.83
CA ASN A 298 -8.43 37.60 3.09
C ASN A 298 -9.27 37.40 4.35
N GLY A 299 -9.31 38.42 5.21
CA GLY A 299 -10.11 38.47 6.42
C GLY A 299 -11.36 39.34 6.25
N ALA A 300 -12.08 39.55 7.36
CA ALA A 300 -13.22 40.45 7.37
C ALA A 300 -12.79 41.89 7.03
N PHE A 301 -13.75 42.67 6.52
CA PHE A 301 -13.59 44.10 6.22
C PHE A 301 -12.50 44.44 5.19
N GLY A 302 -12.12 43.48 4.34
CA GLY A 302 -11.10 43.71 3.30
C GLY A 302 -9.67 43.66 3.81
N THR A 303 -9.44 43.16 5.02
CA THR A 303 -8.09 42.86 5.53
C THR A 303 -7.48 41.69 4.77
N SER A 304 -6.16 41.62 4.70
CA SER A 304 -5.44 40.43 4.23
C SER A 304 -4.88 39.65 5.41
N ILE A 305 -4.67 38.35 5.24
CA ILE A 305 -4.14 37.47 6.27
C ILE A 305 -2.95 36.69 5.70
N THR A 306 -1.84 36.70 6.43
CA THR A 306 -0.74 35.76 6.23
C THR A 306 -0.65 34.81 7.41
N TRP A 307 -0.27 33.57 7.14
CA TRP A 307 -0.23 32.51 8.13
C TRP A 307 1.18 31.99 8.31
N GLU A 308 1.56 31.75 9.57
CA GLU A 308 2.84 31.15 9.93
C GLU A 308 2.61 30.02 10.93
N SER A 309 3.08 28.84 10.58
CA SER A 309 3.09 27.69 11.48
C SER A 309 4.37 27.70 12.31
N GLN A 310 4.23 27.50 13.62
CA GLN A 310 5.36 27.35 14.54
C GLN A 310 6.09 26.01 14.35
N ASN A 311 5.50 25.04 13.63
CA ASN A 311 6.13 23.77 13.27
C ASN A 311 5.81 23.36 11.84
N GLN A 312 6.63 23.84 10.89
CA GLN A 312 6.48 23.56 9.46
C GLN A 312 6.69 22.09 9.07
N ASN A 313 7.23 21.26 9.96
CA ASN A 313 7.32 19.82 9.72
C ASN A 313 5.97 19.11 9.91
N ILE A 314 5.04 19.70 10.68
CA ILE A 314 3.72 19.14 10.97
C ILE A 314 2.61 19.90 10.25
N ILE A 315 2.65 21.23 10.22
CA ILE A 315 1.70 22.06 9.46
C ILE A 315 2.50 23.09 8.68
N THR A 316 2.39 23.11 7.35
CA THR A 316 3.06 24.12 6.51
C THR A 316 2.33 25.46 6.55
N ASN A 317 2.96 26.54 6.06
CA ASN A 317 2.34 27.87 6.02
C ASN A 317 1.16 27.99 5.03
N ASP A 318 0.99 27.02 4.13
CA ASP A 318 -0.17 26.87 3.24
C ASP A 318 -1.25 25.93 3.79
N GLY A 319 -1.05 25.35 4.99
CA GLY A 319 -2.06 24.54 5.69
C GLY A 319 -1.96 23.04 5.46
N LYS A 320 -0.92 22.54 4.79
CA LYS A 320 -0.73 21.09 4.62
C LYS A 320 -0.33 20.43 5.92
N VAL A 321 -1.00 19.32 6.24
CA VAL A 321 -0.83 18.60 7.49
C VAL A 321 -0.03 17.32 7.27
N ASN A 322 1.19 17.31 7.82
CA ASN A 322 2.07 16.15 7.89
C ASN A 322 1.88 15.48 9.25
N ARG A 323 1.00 14.49 9.31
CA ARG A 323 0.69 13.76 10.56
C ARG A 323 1.95 13.07 11.13
N PRO A 324 2.23 13.21 12.45
CA PRO A 324 3.37 12.56 13.09
C PRO A 324 3.25 11.03 13.08
N SER A 325 4.36 10.33 13.25
CA SER A 325 4.35 8.87 13.41
C SER A 325 3.65 8.47 14.71
N TYR A 326 3.20 7.21 14.79
CA TYR A 326 2.59 6.66 16.00
C TYR A 326 3.46 6.86 17.26
N GLU A 327 4.77 6.63 17.14
CA GLU A 327 5.74 6.78 18.24
C GLU A 327 5.91 8.23 18.72
N ASN A 328 5.71 9.20 17.83
CA ASN A 328 5.86 10.62 18.18
C ASN A 328 4.62 11.19 18.87
N GLY A 329 3.53 10.43 18.97
CA GLY A 329 2.30 10.89 19.60
C GLY A 329 1.60 12.02 18.83
N ASP A 330 0.45 12.46 19.36
CA ASP A 330 -0.25 13.64 18.83
C ASP A 330 0.59 14.89 19.10
N GLN A 331 0.55 15.86 18.20
CA GLN A 331 1.39 17.05 18.27
C GLN A 331 0.53 18.31 18.27
N SER A 332 0.69 19.14 19.30
CA SER A 332 0.08 20.47 19.34
C SER A 332 0.95 21.48 18.59
N VAL A 333 0.35 22.20 17.65
CA VAL A 333 1.03 23.16 16.79
C VAL A 333 0.36 24.53 16.95
N GLY A 334 1.17 25.54 17.26
CA GLY A 334 0.74 26.93 17.23
C GLY A 334 0.78 27.48 15.81
N ILE A 335 -0.24 28.25 15.46
CA ILE A 335 -0.43 28.88 14.16
C ILE A 335 -0.66 30.36 14.40
N ILE A 336 0.12 31.22 13.77
CA ILE A 336 0.03 32.67 13.90
C ILE A 336 -0.61 33.22 12.62
N ALA A 337 -1.78 33.84 12.76
CA ALA A 337 -2.38 34.64 11.71
C ALA A 337 -1.94 36.10 11.89
N THR A 338 -1.29 36.67 10.88
CA THR A 338 -1.00 38.11 10.80
C THR A 338 -2.04 38.75 9.90
N ILE A 339 -2.86 39.62 10.47
CA ILE A 339 -3.93 40.35 9.80
C ILE A 339 -3.39 41.73 9.44
N LEU A 340 -3.58 42.16 8.20
CA LEU A 340 -3.05 43.42 7.67
C LEU A 340 -4.18 44.32 7.16
N GLU A 341 -4.08 45.60 7.51
CA GLU A 341 -4.89 46.70 6.99
C GLU A 341 -3.93 47.85 6.65
N GLY A 342 -3.75 48.15 5.37
CA GLY A 342 -2.80 49.18 4.94
C GLY A 342 -1.38 48.86 5.41
N THR A 343 -0.85 49.70 6.31
CA THR A 343 0.51 49.51 6.90
C THR A 343 0.49 48.93 8.32
N LYS A 344 -0.70 48.74 8.90
CA LYS A 344 -0.89 48.24 10.25
C LYS A 344 -1.08 46.73 10.22
N THR A 345 -0.58 46.07 11.26
CA THR A 345 -0.72 44.63 11.42
C THR A 345 -1.14 44.28 12.84
N LEU A 346 -1.86 43.17 12.97
CA LEU A 346 -2.24 42.57 14.23
C LEU A 346 -2.05 41.05 14.12
N THR A 347 -1.48 40.42 15.13
CA THR A 347 -1.32 38.96 15.16
C THR A 347 -2.35 38.32 16.07
N LYS A 348 -2.83 37.15 15.67
CA LYS A 348 -3.67 36.27 16.49
C LYS A 348 -3.11 34.86 16.43
N GLU A 349 -2.93 34.25 17.59
CA GLU A 349 -2.41 32.89 17.71
C GLU A 349 -3.55 31.89 17.89
N PHE A 350 -3.41 30.74 17.23
CA PHE A 350 -4.27 29.57 17.36
C PHE A 350 -3.42 28.38 17.76
N THR A 351 -4.01 27.44 18.49
CA THR A 351 -3.41 26.13 18.72
C THR A 351 -4.34 25.04 18.21
N VAL A 352 -3.78 24.10 17.46
CA VAL A 352 -4.46 22.89 16.99
C VAL A 352 -3.67 21.65 17.38
N THR A 353 -4.34 20.51 17.50
CA THR A 353 -3.70 19.21 17.76
C THR A 353 -3.82 18.31 16.54
N VAL A 354 -2.66 17.93 15.99
CA VAL A 354 -2.56 17.02 14.85
C VAL A 354 -2.41 15.59 15.35
N LEU A 355 -3.33 14.73 14.93
CA LEU A 355 -3.35 13.33 15.33
C LEU A 355 -2.23 12.54 14.66
N LYS A 356 -1.56 11.72 15.46
CA LYS A 356 -0.58 10.74 14.98
C LYS A 356 -1.19 9.78 13.98
N LYS A 357 -0.35 9.23 13.10
CA LYS A 357 -0.74 8.10 12.24
C LYS A 357 -1.05 6.86 13.09
N PRO A 358 -1.98 5.98 12.66
CA PRO A 358 -2.18 4.70 13.30
C PRO A 358 -0.89 3.88 13.34
N GLN A 359 -0.78 2.94 14.27
CA GLN A 359 0.32 1.98 14.31
C GLN A 359 0.35 1.16 13.02
N ASP A 360 1.55 0.82 12.52
CA ASP A 360 1.71 0.08 11.26
C ASP A 360 0.88 -1.21 11.19
N SER A 361 0.75 -1.93 12.32
CA SER A 361 -0.06 -3.15 12.41
C SER A 361 -1.55 -2.92 12.15
N VAL A 362 -2.07 -1.76 12.56
CA VAL A 362 -3.43 -1.32 12.28
C VAL A 362 -3.56 -0.86 10.84
N THR A 363 -2.59 -0.09 10.34
CA THR A 363 -2.57 0.42 8.97
C THR A 363 -2.54 -0.70 7.93
N VAL A 364 -1.68 -1.71 8.10
CA VAL A 364 -1.61 -2.87 7.20
C VAL A 364 -2.91 -3.68 7.25
N ARG A 365 -3.55 -3.78 8.43
CA ARG A 365 -4.85 -4.44 8.56
C ARG A 365 -5.94 -3.67 7.81
N MET A 366 -6.01 -2.34 7.96
CA MET A 366 -6.95 -1.50 7.22
C MET A 366 -6.76 -1.65 5.70
N ASP A 367 -5.50 -1.58 5.23
CA ASP A 367 -5.19 -1.78 3.81
C ASP A 367 -5.57 -3.18 3.32
N ALA A 368 -5.41 -4.21 4.15
CA ALA A 368 -5.80 -5.57 3.81
C ALA A 368 -7.33 -5.72 3.78
N GLU A 369 -8.05 -5.15 4.75
CA GLU A 369 -9.51 -5.13 4.79
C GLU A 369 -10.08 -4.42 3.55
N ASP A 370 -9.52 -3.26 3.19
CA ASP A 370 -9.94 -2.46 2.04
C ASP A 370 -9.52 -3.04 0.67
N LEU A 371 -8.55 -3.97 0.64
CA LEU A 371 -8.05 -4.56 -0.60
C LEU A 371 -9.15 -5.37 -1.30
N LYS A 372 -9.50 -4.94 -2.52
CA LYS A 372 -10.48 -5.59 -3.40
C LYS A 372 -9.81 -6.01 -4.71
N VAL A 373 -10.25 -7.15 -5.26
CA VAL A 373 -9.94 -7.58 -6.62
C VAL A 373 -11.25 -7.74 -7.37
N HIS A 374 -11.51 -6.87 -8.34
CA HIS A 374 -12.74 -6.89 -9.11
C HIS A 374 -12.83 -8.13 -10.00
N ASN A 375 -14.05 -8.63 -10.22
CA ASN A 375 -14.34 -9.81 -11.05
C ASN A 375 -13.74 -11.14 -10.57
N ILE A 376 -13.25 -11.24 -9.33
CA ILE A 376 -12.54 -12.44 -8.84
C ILE A 376 -13.36 -13.74 -8.95
N ASN A 377 -14.69 -13.66 -8.83
CA ASN A 377 -15.59 -14.82 -8.90
C ASN A 377 -16.11 -15.14 -10.32
N ASP A 378 -15.80 -14.31 -11.32
CA ASP A 378 -16.17 -14.49 -12.74
C ASP A 378 -15.07 -13.90 -13.63
N VAL A 379 -13.87 -14.49 -13.56
CA VAL A 379 -12.69 -13.98 -14.26
C VAL A 379 -12.74 -14.37 -15.74
N ARG A 380 -12.99 -13.36 -16.59
CA ARG A 380 -13.12 -13.50 -18.06
C ARG A 380 -12.05 -12.76 -18.87
N GLY A 381 -11.22 -11.97 -18.21
CA GLY A 381 -10.10 -11.24 -18.80
C GLY A 381 -9.04 -10.97 -17.72
N ASN A 382 -8.05 -10.15 -18.04
CA ASN A 382 -6.96 -9.81 -17.11
C ASN A 382 -7.50 -9.13 -15.84
N LEU A 383 -6.85 -9.42 -14.71
CA LEU A 383 -7.16 -8.81 -13.41
C LEU A 383 -6.28 -7.58 -13.16
N THR A 384 -6.86 -6.57 -12.51
CA THR A 384 -6.09 -5.51 -11.86
C THR A 384 -5.70 -5.98 -10.47
N LEU A 385 -4.41 -6.15 -10.22
CA LEU A 385 -3.88 -6.50 -8.90
C LEU A 385 -3.19 -5.27 -8.29
N PRO A 386 -3.77 -4.63 -7.25
CA PRO A 386 -3.18 -3.45 -6.62
C PRO A 386 -1.77 -3.72 -6.10
N LYS A 387 -0.87 -2.75 -6.30
CA LYS A 387 0.54 -2.80 -5.83
C LYS A 387 0.76 -2.05 -4.51
N SER A 388 -0.24 -1.31 -4.06
CA SER A 388 -0.21 -0.51 -2.84
C SER A 388 -1.59 -0.41 -2.20
N GLY A 389 -1.64 -0.31 -0.88
CA GLY A 389 -2.84 -0.02 -0.11
C GLY A 389 -3.08 1.49 0.03
N GLY A 390 -4.33 1.89 0.32
CA GLY A 390 -4.73 3.29 0.43
C GLY A 390 -4.03 4.07 1.55
N ASN A 391 -3.51 3.36 2.55
CA ASN A 391 -2.79 3.91 3.70
C ASN A 391 -1.26 3.69 3.63
N GLY A 392 -0.74 3.24 2.48
CA GLY A 392 0.69 3.23 2.16
C GLY A 392 1.39 1.88 2.24
N SER A 393 0.69 0.78 2.56
CA SER A 393 1.28 -0.56 2.50
C SER A 393 1.69 -0.92 1.07
N THR A 394 2.82 -1.61 0.88
CA THR A 394 3.19 -2.22 -0.40
C THR A 394 2.54 -3.59 -0.51
N ILE A 395 2.02 -3.94 -1.69
CA ILE A 395 1.33 -5.20 -1.95
C ILE A 395 2.09 -6.02 -2.98
N THR A 396 2.39 -7.27 -2.65
CA THR A 396 2.96 -8.27 -3.56
C THR A 396 2.03 -9.46 -3.70
N TRP A 397 2.03 -10.12 -4.86
CA TRP A 397 1.08 -11.18 -5.17
C TRP A 397 1.79 -12.50 -5.44
N LYS A 398 1.16 -13.60 -5.01
CA LYS A 398 1.54 -14.98 -5.32
C LYS A 398 0.34 -15.70 -5.91
N SER A 399 0.56 -16.49 -6.96
CA SER A 399 -0.45 -17.36 -7.57
C SER A 399 -0.11 -18.81 -7.32
N THR A 400 -1.11 -19.64 -7.01
CA THR A 400 -0.94 -21.10 -6.94
C THR A 400 -0.78 -21.74 -8.32
N ASP A 401 -1.24 -21.07 -9.38
CA ASP A 401 -1.04 -21.50 -10.77
C ASP A 401 -0.71 -20.29 -11.69
N PRO A 402 0.58 -19.90 -11.75
CA PRO A 402 1.05 -18.82 -12.60
C PRO A 402 0.83 -19.03 -14.11
N SER A 403 0.49 -20.26 -14.54
CA SER A 403 0.20 -20.55 -15.95
C SER A 403 -1.21 -20.14 -16.37
N ILE A 404 -2.12 -19.97 -15.40
CA ILE A 404 -3.49 -19.49 -15.59
C ILE A 404 -3.62 -18.03 -15.15
N ILE A 405 -3.10 -17.65 -13.98
CA ILE A 405 -3.08 -16.25 -13.53
C ILE A 405 -1.68 -15.91 -13.02
N THR A 406 -1.01 -14.97 -13.68
CA THR A 406 0.31 -14.50 -13.25
C THR A 406 0.21 -13.67 -11.97
N PRO A 407 1.31 -13.48 -11.22
CA PRO A 407 1.38 -12.53 -10.11
C PRO A 407 1.08 -11.06 -10.48
N THR A 408 1.07 -10.73 -11.77
CA THR A 408 0.76 -9.40 -12.31
C THR A 408 -0.66 -9.29 -12.87
N GLY A 409 -1.44 -10.38 -12.83
CA GLY A 409 -2.86 -10.39 -13.15
C GLY A 409 -3.18 -10.71 -14.62
N GLU A 410 -2.21 -11.10 -15.44
CA GLU A 410 -2.51 -11.63 -16.78
C GLU A 410 -3.19 -12.99 -16.66
N VAL A 411 -4.27 -13.18 -17.41
CA VAL A 411 -5.13 -14.36 -17.33
C VAL A 411 -5.08 -15.15 -18.63
N LYS A 412 -4.81 -16.45 -18.50
CA LYS A 412 -4.95 -17.44 -19.58
C LYS A 412 -6.12 -18.36 -19.26
N ARG A 413 -7.24 -18.14 -19.94
CA ARG A 413 -8.46 -18.92 -19.75
C ARG A 413 -8.33 -20.35 -20.29
N PRO A 414 -8.96 -21.35 -19.64
CA PRO A 414 -9.03 -22.70 -20.18
C PRO A 414 -9.82 -22.70 -21.50
N GLY A 415 -9.44 -23.58 -22.44
CA GLY A 415 -10.13 -23.70 -23.73
C GLY A 415 -11.60 -24.12 -23.59
N ASN A 416 -12.42 -23.83 -24.59
CA ASN A 416 -13.83 -24.22 -24.58
C ASN A 416 -14.00 -25.74 -24.42
N GLY A 417 -14.85 -26.17 -23.47
CA GLY A 417 -15.13 -27.57 -23.15
C GLY A 417 -14.24 -28.16 -22.06
N VAL A 418 -13.27 -27.41 -21.53
CA VAL A 418 -12.41 -27.83 -20.40
C VAL A 418 -13.07 -27.58 -19.05
N GLY A 419 -14.01 -26.62 -18.98
CA GLY A 419 -14.62 -26.14 -17.75
C GLY A 419 -13.81 -25.08 -17.01
N ASP A 420 -14.46 -24.44 -16.04
CA ASP A 420 -13.86 -23.39 -15.19
C ASP A 420 -12.68 -23.92 -14.36
N LYS A 421 -11.75 -23.03 -13.99
CA LYS A 421 -10.62 -23.32 -13.10
C LYS A 421 -10.59 -22.39 -11.89
N MET A 422 -10.20 -22.93 -10.74
CA MET A 422 -10.03 -22.16 -9.50
C MET A 422 -8.54 -21.90 -9.28
N VAL A 423 -8.14 -20.66 -9.04
CA VAL A 423 -6.74 -20.26 -8.76
C VAL A 423 -6.71 -19.42 -7.50
N LYS A 424 -5.89 -19.80 -6.52
CA LYS A 424 -5.72 -19.02 -5.30
C LYS A 424 -4.64 -17.97 -5.51
N LEU A 425 -5.00 -16.72 -5.27
CA LEU A 425 -4.09 -15.58 -5.24
C LEU A 425 -3.89 -15.15 -3.78
N THR A 426 -2.65 -14.94 -3.37
CA THR A 426 -2.32 -14.41 -2.04
C THR A 426 -1.64 -13.06 -2.20
N ALA A 427 -2.27 -12.02 -1.66
CA ALA A 427 -1.67 -10.70 -1.48
C ALA A 427 -0.89 -10.68 -0.17
N THR A 428 0.34 -10.21 -0.19
CA THR A 428 1.16 -9.90 0.99
C THR A 428 1.30 -8.40 1.08
N LEU A 429 0.71 -7.81 2.12
CA LEU A 429 0.74 -6.39 2.41
C LEU A 429 1.79 -6.11 3.48
N THR A 430 2.69 -5.18 3.21
CA THR A 430 3.79 -4.82 4.12
C THR A 430 3.88 -3.31 4.29
N LEU A 431 3.98 -2.87 5.55
CA LEU A 431 4.36 -1.51 5.92
C LEU A 431 5.49 -1.59 6.96
N HIS A 432 6.67 -1.09 6.60
CA HIS A 432 7.90 -1.26 7.38
C HIS A 432 8.18 -2.71 7.77
N LYS A 433 7.96 -3.09 9.04
CA LYS A 433 8.18 -4.46 9.57
C LYS A 433 6.90 -5.27 9.71
N GLU A 434 5.74 -4.62 9.60
CA GLU A 434 4.45 -5.28 9.76
C GLU A 434 4.00 -5.87 8.43
N THR A 435 3.61 -7.15 8.44
CA THR A 435 3.17 -7.86 7.26
C THR A 435 1.92 -8.68 7.56
N ILE A 436 0.92 -8.63 6.68
CA ILE A 436 -0.29 -9.46 6.71
C ILE A 436 -0.50 -10.05 5.30
N THR A 437 -1.12 -11.21 5.23
CA THR A 437 -1.57 -11.78 3.95
C THR A 437 -3.09 -11.75 3.82
N LYS A 438 -3.59 -11.67 2.59
CA LYS A 438 -5.00 -11.84 2.25
C LYS A 438 -5.13 -12.73 1.04
N ALA A 439 -5.91 -13.80 1.17
CA ALA A 439 -6.15 -14.73 0.07
C ALA A 439 -7.44 -14.40 -0.69
N PHE A 440 -7.41 -14.67 -1.99
CA PHE A 440 -8.51 -14.56 -2.94
C PHE A 440 -8.60 -15.85 -3.75
N LEU A 441 -9.81 -16.28 -4.10
CA LEU A 441 -10.01 -17.47 -4.93
C LEU A 441 -10.63 -17.06 -6.27
N ALA A 442 -9.80 -16.99 -7.29
CA ALA A 442 -10.19 -16.61 -8.62
C ALA A 442 -10.90 -17.76 -9.34
N LYS A 443 -12.13 -17.53 -9.81
CA LYS A 443 -12.86 -18.46 -10.68
C LYS A 443 -12.69 -18.06 -12.14
N VAL A 444 -11.74 -18.68 -12.82
CA VAL A 444 -11.41 -18.44 -14.22
C VAL A 444 -12.35 -19.21 -15.12
N LYS A 445 -13.13 -18.46 -15.91
CA LYS A 445 -14.12 -19.02 -16.83
C LYS A 445 -13.45 -19.61 -18.05
N GLU A 446 -13.94 -20.75 -18.52
CA GLU A 446 -13.53 -21.28 -19.83
C GLU A 446 -13.87 -20.34 -20.97
N MET A 447 -13.08 -20.38 -22.05
CA MET A 447 -13.31 -19.57 -23.25
C MET A 447 -14.69 -19.86 -23.86
N PRO A 448 -15.39 -18.84 -24.36
CA PRO A 448 -16.66 -19.05 -25.04
C PRO A 448 -16.48 -19.82 -26.34
N ARG A 449 -17.56 -20.42 -26.82
CA ARG A 449 -17.62 -20.97 -28.17
C ARG A 449 -17.53 -19.81 -29.18
N LYS A 450 -16.62 -19.91 -30.15
CA LYS A 450 -16.56 -18.96 -31.27
C LYS A 450 -17.76 -19.14 -32.20
N GLU A 451 -18.40 -18.04 -32.56
CA GLU A 451 -19.55 -17.99 -33.46
C GLU A 451 -19.36 -16.90 -34.52
N ASN A 452 -19.97 -17.09 -35.69
CA ASN A 452 -19.97 -16.06 -36.72
C ASN A 452 -20.95 -14.94 -36.35
N TYR A 453 -20.65 -13.72 -36.81
CA TYR A 453 -21.58 -12.60 -36.69
C TYR A 453 -22.69 -12.69 -37.74
N GLU A 454 -23.93 -12.41 -37.33
CA GLU A 454 -25.11 -12.44 -38.19
C GLU A 454 -25.95 -11.15 -38.12
N GLY A 455 -25.44 -10.12 -37.44
CA GLY A 455 -26.00 -8.79 -37.48
C GLY A 455 -25.22 -7.80 -36.62
N TYR A 456 -25.88 -6.70 -36.27
CA TYR A 456 -25.34 -5.60 -35.51
C TYR A 456 -26.34 -5.11 -34.46
N VAL A 457 -25.80 -4.66 -33.33
CA VAL A 457 -26.52 -3.84 -32.35
C VAL A 457 -26.04 -2.41 -32.47
N PHE A 458 -26.97 -1.46 -32.33
CA PHE A 458 -26.69 -0.03 -32.33
C PHE A 458 -27.19 0.60 -31.03
N SER A 459 -26.26 1.03 -30.17
CA SER A 459 -26.57 1.84 -28.99
C SER A 459 -26.51 3.33 -29.34
N TYR A 460 -27.52 4.12 -28.99
CA TYR A 460 -27.59 5.55 -29.32
C TYR A 460 -28.43 6.34 -28.31
N PHE A 461 -28.40 7.67 -28.38
CA PHE A 461 -29.37 8.56 -27.73
C PHE A 461 -30.11 9.40 -28.78
N THR A 462 -31.16 10.15 -28.41
CA THR A 462 -32.04 10.83 -29.37
C THR A 462 -32.01 12.36 -29.34
N GLY A 463 -31.15 12.94 -28.49
CA GLY A 463 -30.87 14.38 -28.42
C GLY A 463 -31.57 15.14 -27.29
N GLU A 464 -31.12 16.36 -27.03
CA GLU A 464 -31.58 17.24 -25.94
C GLU A 464 -32.96 17.88 -26.15
N GLY A 465 -33.63 17.62 -27.27
CA GLY A 465 -34.97 18.15 -27.57
C GLY A 465 -36.11 17.54 -26.73
N TYR A 466 -35.84 16.47 -25.98
CA TYR A 466 -36.84 15.68 -25.27
C TYR A 466 -36.38 15.36 -23.84
N SER A 467 -37.32 15.32 -22.90
CA SER A 467 -37.03 15.05 -21.48
C SER A 467 -36.43 13.66 -21.22
N ASN A 468 -36.66 12.71 -22.12
CA ASN A 468 -36.09 11.36 -22.13
C ASN A 468 -35.12 11.12 -23.30
N GLY A 469 -34.75 12.17 -24.04
CA GLY A 469 -33.94 12.01 -25.25
C GLY A 469 -32.46 11.72 -24.97
N GLU A 470 -31.98 12.17 -23.81
CA GLU A 470 -30.63 11.93 -23.29
C GLU A 470 -30.65 10.69 -22.39
N GLN A 471 -31.02 9.55 -22.96
CA GLN A 471 -31.02 8.21 -22.33
C GLN A 471 -30.54 7.19 -23.39
N ILE A 472 -30.25 5.95 -23.02
CA ILE A 472 -29.69 4.96 -23.97
C ILE A 472 -30.81 4.15 -24.62
N TYR A 473 -30.80 4.12 -25.95
CA TYR A 473 -31.67 3.39 -26.84
C TYR A 473 -30.87 2.33 -27.59
N PHE A 474 -31.56 1.29 -28.06
CA PHE A 474 -30.96 0.22 -28.85
C PHE A 474 -31.76 -0.03 -30.12
N ALA A 475 -31.06 -0.39 -31.20
CA ALA A 475 -31.63 -0.90 -32.43
C ALA A 475 -30.84 -2.11 -32.92
N LEU A 476 -31.49 -2.97 -33.71
CA LEU A 476 -30.87 -4.12 -34.35
C LEU A 476 -30.91 -3.97 -35.87
N SER A 477 -29.87 -4.44 -36.54
CA SER A 477 -29.88 -4.51 -37.99
C SER A 477 -30.75 -5.67 -38.50
N GLU A 478 -31.26 -5.53 -39.73
CA GLU A 478 -31.89 -6.63 -40.47
C GLU A 478 -30.82 -7.64 -40.91
N GLY A 479 -30.50 -8.59 -40.02
CA GLY A 479 -29.37 -9.51 -40.21
C GLY A 479 -28.07 -8.75 -40.45
N ASN A 480 -27.24 -9.20 -41.41
CA ASN A 480 -25.98 -8.54 -41.79
C ASN A 480 -26.15 -7.26 -42.63
N ASN A 481 -27.35 -6.67 -42.75
CA ASN A 481 -27.54 -5.42 -43.49
C ASN A 481 -27.28 -4.19 -42.60
N PRO A 482 -26.15 -3.48 -42.75
CA PRO A 482 -25.80 -2.37 -41.88
C PRO A 482 -26.60 -1.10 -42.15
N LEU A 483 -27.46 -1.08 -43.18
CA LEU A 483 -28.23 0.10 -43.57
C LEU A 483 -29.72 0.01 -43.24
N LYS A 484 -30.18 -1.09 -42.61
CA LYS A 484 -31.59 -1.30 -42.24
C LYS A 484 -31.70 -1.71 -40.77
N TRP A 485 -32.44 -0.93 -39.99
CA TRP A 485 -32.48 -1.04 -38.55
C TRP A 485 -33.91 -1.06 -38.00
N GLU A 486 -34.13 -1.88 -36.97
CA GLU A 486 -35.35 -1.97 -36.17
C GLU A 486 -35.07 -1.46 -34.76
N GLU A 487 -35.89 -0.52 -34.26
CA GLU A 487 -35.77 0.01 -32.90
C GLU A 487 -36.23 -1.03 -31.88
N LEU A 488 -35.43 -1.27 -30.84
CA LEU A 488 -35.84 -2.08 -29.71
C LEU A 488 -36.74 -1.28 -28.76
N ASN A 489 -37.44 -2.00 -27.88
CA ASN A 489 -38.31 -1.42 -26.84
C ASN A 489 -39.37 -0.43 -27.40
N ASN A 490 -39.85 -0.66 -28.63
CA ASN A 490 -40.80 0.22 -29.32
C ASN A 490 -40.33 1.69 -29.41
N GLY A 491 -39.02 1.91 -29.57
CA GLY A 491 -38.44 3.26 -29.66
C GLY A 491 -38.40 4.02 -28.33
N ALA A 492 -38.59 3.35 -27.19
CA ALA A 492 -38.42 3.91 -25.84
C ALA A 492 -37.01 3.62 -25.29
N PRO A 493 -36.49 4.42 -24.34
CA PRO A 493 -35.16 4.19 -23.80
C PRO A 493 -35.10 2.87 -23.03
N ALA A 494 -34.02 2.12 -23.21
CA ALA A 494 -33.80 0.82 -22.56
C ALA A 494 -33.06 0.99 -21.23
N ILE A 495 -32.07 1.88 -21.18
CA ILE A 495 -31.28 2.17 -19.97
C ILE A 495 -31.42 3.66 -19.65
N THR A 496 -31.80 3.94 -18.41
CA THR A 496 -31.98 5.31 -17.90
C THR A 496 -31.07 5.62 -16.72
N SER A 497 -30.67 6.87 -16.56
CA SER A 497 -29.82 7.31 -15.44
C SER A 497 -30.59 7.88 -14.26
N ASN A 498 -30.22 7.46 -13.05
CA ASN A 498 -30.63 8.10 -11.80
C ASN A 498 -29.46 8.80 -11.06
N LEU A 499 -28.23 8.68 -11.57
CA LEU A 499 -27.01 9.26 -11.01
C LEU A 499 -26.55 10.50 -11.80
N GLY A 500 -25.67 11.30 -11.19
CA GLY A 500 -25.04 12.44 -11.85
C GLY A 500 -26.02 13.50 -12.36
N GLU A 501 -25.80 13.96 -13.59
CA GLU A 501 -26.69 14.90 -14.29
C GLU A 501 -27.99 14.25 -14.77
N LYS A 502 -28.11 12.91 -14.66
CA LYS A 502 -29.27 12.10 -15.04
C LYS A 502 -29.58 12.09 -16.54
N GLY A 503 -28.61 12.47 -17.37
CA GLY A 503 -28.66 12.31 -18.82
C GLY A 503 -27.52 11.40 -19.27
N LEU A 504 -27.82 10.49 -20.20
CA LEU A 504 -26.87 9.57 -20.82
C LEU A 504 -26.74 9.93 -22.29
N ARG A 505 -25.55 10.38 -22.69
CA ARG A 505 -25.21 10.72 -24.07
C ARG A 505 -24.05 9.88 -24.55
N ASP A 506 -23.91 9.78 -25.86
CA ASP A 506 -22.75 9.17 -26.53
C ASP A 506 -22.43 7.74 -26.02
N PRO A 507 -23.42 6.81 -26.02
CA PRO A 507 -23.18 5.46 -25.51
C PRO A 507 -22.23 4.66 -26.40
N PHE A 508 -21.15 4.18 -25.82
CA PHE A 508 -20.17 3.31 -26.46
C PHE A 508 -20.20 1.90 -25.88
N ILE A 509 -20.39 0.91 -26.76
CA ILE A 509 -20.43 -0.51 -26.39
C ILE A 509 -19.26 -1.27 -27.01
N ILE A 510 -18.59 -2.09 -26.21
CA ILE A 510 -17.47 -2.94 -26.65
C ILE A 510 -17.60 -4.37 -26.11
N ARG A 511 -17.28 -5.33 -26.96
CA ARG A 511 -17.07 -6.74 -26.61
C ARG A 511 -15.62 -6.94 -26.16
N SER A 512 -15.43 -7.68 -25.07
CA SER A 512 -14.10 -8.08 -24.61
C SER A 512 -13.37 -8.90 -25.69
N PRO A 513 -12.03 -8.89 -25.73
CA PRO A 513 -11.25 -9.62 -26.73
C PRO A 513 -11.49 -11.14 -26.68
N GLU A 514 -11.88 -11.68 -25.53
CA GLU A 514 -12.24 -13.10 -25.37
C GLU A 514 -13.62 -13.45 -25.92
N GLY A 515 -14.51 -12.45 -26.05
CA GLY A 515 -15.74 -12.52 -26.82
C GLY A 515 -17.06 -12.67 -26.04
N ASP A 516 -17.02 -12.77 -24.71
CA ASP A 516 -18.19 -13.11 -23.87
C ASP A 516 -18.44 -12.17 -22.68
N LYS A 517 -17.80 -11.00 -22.67
CA LYS A 517 -18.14 -9.89 -21.77
C LYS A 517 -18.32 -8.61 -22.58
N PHE A 518 -19.22 -7.76 -22.13
CA PHE A 518 -19.57 -6.50 -22.77
C PHE A 518 -19.46 -5.36 -21.77
N TYR A 519 -18.94 -4.23 -22.22
CA TYR A 519 -18.91 -3.00 -21.46
C TYR A 519 -19.68 -1.93 -22.23
N LEU A 520 -20.54 -1.21 -21.53
CA LEU A 520 -21.24 -0.04 -22.05
C LEU A 520 -20.79 1.15 -21.20
N ILE A 521 -20.33 2.20 -21.87
CA ILE A 521 -19.99 3.46 -21.22
C ILE A 521 -20.75 4.62 -21.87
N SER A 522 -20.92 5.71 -21.15
CA SER A 522 -21.57 6.91 -21.70
C SER A 522 -21.14 8.19 -20.97
N THR A 523 -21.42 9.32 -21.59
CA THR A 523 -21.32 10.65 -20.96
C THR A 523 -22.45 10.86 -19.96
N ASP A 524 -22.10 11.39 -18.79
CA ASP A 524 -23.05 11.94 -17.81
C ASP A 524 -23.32 13.42 -18.13
N LEU A 525 -24.38 13.68 -18.91
CA LEU A 525 -24.72 15.04 -19.34
C LEU A 525 -26.21 15.16 -19.61
N LYS A 526 -26.84 16.18 -19.02
CA LYS A 526 -28.23 16.55 -19.29
C LYS A 526 -28.36 18.01 -19.69
N ILE A 527 -28.49 18.27 -20.99
CA ILE A 527 -28.72 19.61 -21.54
C ILE A 527 -30.19 19.97 -21.51
N ASN A 528 -31.09 18.98 -21.66
CA ASN A 528 -32.52 19.21 -21.66
C ASN A 528 -32.98 19.89 -20.36
N GLY A 529 -33.48 21.12 -20.48
CA GLY A 529 -34.02 21.92 -19.37
C GLY A 529 -33.08 23.03 -18.89
N ASP A 530 -31.76 22.90 -19.04
CA ASP A 530 -30.78 23.92 -18.63
C ASP A 530 -30.26 24.74 -19.82
N TRP A 531 -29.97 24.10 -20.96
CA TRP A 531 -29.46 24.72 -22.18
C TRP A 531 -28.16 25.56 -22.02
N ASN A 532 -27.48 25.46 -20.88
CA ASN A 532 -26.29 26.23 -20.56
C ASN A 532 -25.01 25.48 -20.95
N TRP A 533 -24.65 25.58 -22.23
CA TRP A 533 -23.48 24.91 -22.79
C TRP A 533 -22.13 25.40 -22.25
N ASP A 534 -22.02 26.63 -21.72
CA ASP A 534 -20.78 27.05 -21.04
C ASP A 534 -20.65 26.34 -19.70
N ARG A 535 -21.72 26.27 -18.91
CA ARG A 535 -21.73 25.53 -17.64
C ARG A 535 -21.35 24.07 -17.86
N SER A 536 -21.97 23.38 -18.82
CA SER A 536 -21.72 21.95 -19.06
C SER A 536 -20.29 21.64 -19.54
N GLN A 537 -19.58 22.62 -20.09
CA GLN A 537 -18.18 22.48 -20.52
C GLN A 537 -17.17 22.99 -19.49
N ARG A 538 -17.59 23.93 -18.64
CA ARG A 538 -16.71 24.59 -17.68
C ARG A 538 -16.74 23.89 -16.33
N THR A 539 -17.92 23.45 -15.90
CA THR A 539 -18.15 22.86 -14.57
C THR A 539 -19.15 21.70 -14.65
N GLY A 540 -19.16 20.97 -15.77
CA GLY A 540 -19.98 19.77 -15.97
C GLY A 540 -19.41 18.52 -15.29
N SER A 541 -20.07 17.39 -15.49
CA SER A 541 -19.61 16.11 -14.95
C SER A 541 -18.19 15.75 -15.40
N ARG A 542 -17.38 15.27 -14.46
CA ARG A 542 -16.03 14.71 -14.67
C ARG A 542 -16.02 13.18 -14.76
N SER A 543 -17.20 12.58 -14.83
CA SER A 543 -17.40 11.14 -14.74
C SER A 543 -17.92 10.54 -16.03
N ILE A 544 -17.57 9.28 -16.25
CA ILE A 544 -18.24 8.39 -17.19
C ILE A 544 -19.25 7.51 -16.44
N MET A 545 -20.28 7.08 -17.14
CA MET A 545 -21.19 6.05 -16.63
C MET A 545 -20.78 4.70 -17.21
N VAL A 546 -20.83 3.63 -16.42
CA VAL A 546 -20.32 2.31 -16.78
C VAL A 546 -21.32 1.22 -16.41
N TRP A 547 -21.54 0.29 -17.34
CA TRP A 547 -22.25 -0.97 -17.14
C TRP A 547 -21.48 -2.14 -17.75
N GLU A 548 -21.71 -3.33 -17.23
CA GLU A 548 -21.17 -4.58 -17.80
C GLU A 548 -22.26 -5.64 -17.98
N SER A 549 -22.09 -6.50 -18.98
CA SER A 549 -22.99 -7.61 -19.27
C SER A 549 -22.21 -8.81 -19.80
N THR A 550 -22.80 -10.00 -19.71
CA THR A 550 -22.29 -11.23 -20.34
C THR A 550 -23.25 -11.78 -21.41
N ASP A 551 -24.39 -11.12 -21.64
CA ASP A 551 -25.44 -11.58 -22.54
C ASP A 551 -26.12 -10.45 -23.34
N LEU A 552 -25.69 -9.19 -23.19
CA LEU A 552 -26.26 -7.96 -23.79
C LEU A 552 -27.67 -7.58 -23.32
N ILE A 553 -28.32 -8.44 -22.54
CA ILE A 553 -29.68 -8.22 -22.05
C ILE A 553 -29.64 -7.72 -20.61
N ASN A 554 -28.91 -8.41 -19.75
CA ASN A 554 -28.81 -8.13 -18.33
C ASN A 554 -27.54 -7.33 -18.05
N TRP A 555 -27.71 -6.05 -17.80
CA TRP A 555 -26.62 -5.13 -17.46
C TRP A 555 -26.47 -5.00 -15.94
N SER A 556 -25.25 -4.81 -15.47
CA SER A 556 -24.97 -4.48 -14.06
C SER A 556 -25.71 -3.23 -13.61
N GLU A 557 -25.69 -2.93 -12.31
CA GLU A 557 -26.07 -1.60 -11.84
C GLU A 557 -25.22 -0.49 -12.49
N GLN A 558 -25.79 0.70 -12.58
CA GLN A 558 -25.11 1.89 -13.10
C GLN A 558 -23.97 2.30 -12.16
N ARG A 559 -22.75 2.42 -12.69
CA ARG A 559 -21.60 2.96 -11.95
C ARG A 559 -21.21 4.32 -12.52
N MET A 560 -21.08 5.32 -11.66
CA MET A 560 -20.51 6.63 -12.00
C MET A 560 -19.03 6.63 -11.60
N VAL A 561 -18.14 6.83 -12.57
CA VAL A 561 -16.69 6.75 -12.37
C VAL A 561 -16.05 8.06 -12.79
N GLU A 562 -15.50 8.80 -11.83
CA GLU A 562 -14.73 10.03 -12.10
C GLU A 562 -13.37 9.65 -12.71
N VAL A 563 -13.13 10.09 -13.94
CA VAL A 563 -11.90 9.79 -14.69
C VAL A 563 -11.12 11.04 -15.08
N SER A 564 -11.76 12.21 -15.07
CA SER A 564 -11.11 13.48 -15.41
C SER A 564 -10.48 14.16 -14.19
N PRO A 565 -9.34 14.86 -14.38
CA PRO A 565 -8.66 15.57 -13.30
C PRO A 565 -9.46 16.78 -12.82
N LYS A 566 -9.11 17.36 -11.67
CA LYS A 566 -9.87 18.46 -11.07
C LYS A 566 -9.96 19.71 -11.96
N GLU A 567 -8.94 19.94 -12.76
CA GLU A 567 -8.82 21.03 -13.72
C GLU A 567 -9.65 20.83 -14.99
N ALA A 568 -10.25 19.66 -15.18
CA ALA A 568 -11.17 19.40 -16.27
C ALA A 568 -12.54 20.02 -16.02
N GLY A 569 -13.10 20.63 -17.06
CA GLY A 569 -14.45 21.18 -17.02
C GLY A 569 -15.55 20.19 -17.40
N ASN A 570 -15.22 19.06 -18.05
CA ASN A 570 -16.18 18.08 -18.55
C ASN A 570 -15.53 16.72 -18.89
N THR A 571 -16.35 15.68 -19.14
CA THR A 571 -15.91 14.35 -19.63
C THR A 571 -16.91 13.85 -20.68
N TRP A 572 -16.63 14.13 -21.95
CA TRP A 572 -17.60 13.95 -23.04
C TRP A 572 -17.19 12.91 -24.07
N ALA A 573 -18.19 12.24 -24.64
CA ALA A 573 -18.07 11.21 -25.66
C ALA A 573 -16.97 10.18 -25.38
N PRO A 574 -17.07 9.41 -24.28
CA PRO A 574 -16.05 8.44 -23.96
C PRO A 574 -16.19 7.19 -24.84
N GLU A 575 -15.10 6.79 -25.48
CA GLU A 575 -15.00 5.53 -26.23
C GLU A 575 -13.88 4.64 -25.68
N VAL A 576 -13.86 3.37 -26.10
CA VAL A 576 -12.87 2.39 -25.65
C VAL A 576 -12.27 1.62 -26.81
N THR A 577 -10.96 1.35 -26.73
CA THR A 577 -10.31 0.31 -27.52
C THR A 577 -9.45 -0.58 -26.65
N TYR A 578 -9.22 -1.83 -27.04
CA TYR A 578 -8.37 -2.76 -26.30
C TYR A 578 -6.94 -2.76 -26.85
N ASP A 579 -5.91 -2.67 -26.01
CA ASP A 579 -4.50 -2.81 -26.38
C ASP A 579 -4.02 -4.22 -26.09
N ASP A 580 -3.83 -5.01 -27.15
CA ASP A 580 -3.37 -6.39 -27.08
C ASP A 580 -1.95 -6.53 -26.52
N THR A 581 -1.16 -5.44 -26.54
CA THR A 581 0.24 -5.44 -26.07
C THR A 581 0.30 -5.37 -24.55
N THR A 582 -0.50 -4.51 -23.94
CA THR A 582 -0.51 -4.33 -22.47
C THR A 582 -1.60 -5.15 -21.79
N GLY A 583 -2.58 -5.62 -22.56
CA GLY A 583 -3.74 -6.35 -22.08
C GLY A 583 -4.70 -5.44 -21.30
N GLU A 584 -4.85 -4.19 -21.72
CA GLU A 584 -5.64 -3.14 -21.07
C GLU A 584 -6.60 -2.48 -22.07
N TYR A 585 -7.73 -2.00 -21.57
CA TYR A 585 -8.61 -1.07 -22.28
C TYR A 585 -8.05 0.34 -22.17
N ILE A 586 -8.03 1.06 -23.28
CA ILE A 586 -7.76 2.49 -23.38
C ILE A 586 -9.10 3.18 -23.52
N VAL A 587 -9.51 3.90 -22.47
CA VAL A 587 -10.72 4.71 -22.46
C VAL A 587 -10.32 6.14 -22.74
N PHE A 588 -10.95 6.79 -23.72
CA PHE A 588 -10.59 8.14 -24.15
C PHE A 588 -11.84 9.00 -24.36
N TRP A 589 -11.71 10.31 -24.08
CA TRP A 589 -12.84 11.26 -24.04
C TRP A 589 -12.37 12.69 -24.31
N ALA A 590 -13.29 13.60 -24.58
CA ALA A 590 -13.00 15.02 -24.73
C ALA A 590 -13.19 15.80 -23.41
N SER A 591 -12.28 16.74 -23.12
CA SER A 591 -12.37 17.60 -21.94
C SER A 591 -11.72 18.97 -22.17
N LYS A 592 -12.36 20.04 -21.68
CA LYS A 592 -11.70 21.34 -21.47
C LYS A 592 -10.77 21.28 -20.28
N LEU A 593 -9.47 21.47 -20.50
CA LEU A 593 -8.49 21.54 -19.41
C LEU A 593 -8.14 23.00 -19.09
N TYR A 594 -8.35 23.40 -17.84
CA TYR A 594 -8.02 24.72 -17.33
C TYR A 594 -6.67 24.73 -16.60
N ASP A 595 -6.05 25.90 -16.47
CA ASP A 595 -4.80 26.04 -15.71
C ASP A 595 -5.03 26.11 -14.18
N ASN A 596 -6.28 26.02 -13.74
CA ASN A 596 -6.69 26.16 -12.34
C ASN A 596 -8.00 25.42 -12.04
N GLU A 597 -8.14 24.91 -10.82
CA GLU A 597 -9.35 24.23 -10.33
C GLU A 597 -10.60 25.12 -10.28
N ALA A 598 -10.44 26.45 -10.28
CA ALA A 598 -11.56 27.39 -10.35
C ALA A 598 -12.12 27.57 -11.77
N HIS A 599 -11.53 26.88 -12.76
CA HIS A 599 -11.92 26.88 -14.18
C HIS A 599 -12.09 28.29 -14.79
N SER A 600 -11.25 29.21 -14.32
CA SER A 600 -11.20 30.59 -14.81
C SER A 600 -10.40 30.69 -16.12
N GLY A 601 -10.81 31.61 -17.00
CA GLY A 601 -10.19 31.81 -18.31
C GLY A 601 -10.88 31.06 -19.45
N SER A 602 -10.20 31.00 -20.60
CA SER A 602 -10.66 30.34 -21.81
C SER A 602 -9.72 29.20 -22.19
N THR A 603 -10.29 28.08 -22.58
CA THR A 603 -9.58 26.88 -23.05
C THR A 603 -10.46 26.15 -24.06
N TYR A 604 -9.99 25.03 -24.60
CA TYR A 604 -10.66 24.22 -25.61
C TYR A 604 -10.63 22.73 -25.23
N ASN A 605 -11.48 21.92 -25.87
CA ASN A 605 -11.49 20.47 -25.60
C ASN A 605 -10.25 19.81 -26.20
N LYS A 606 -9.58 19.00 -25.38
CA LYS A 606 -8.51 18.08 -25.79
C LYS A 606 -9.02 16.67 -25.63
N MET A 607 -8.49 15.74 -26.43
CA MET A 607 -8.73 14.33 -26.16
C MET A 607 -7.85 13.91 -24.98
N MET A 608 -8.44 13.22 -24.02
CA MET A 608 -7.84 12.63 -22.83
C MET A 608 -7.95 11.12 -22.90
N TYR A 609 -7.10 10.40 -22.17
CA TYR A 609 -7.24 8.95 -22.00
C TYR A 609 -6.79 8.46 -20.62
N SER A 610 -7.34 7.33 -20.21
CA SER A 610 -6.91 6.50 -19.10
C SER A 610 -6.93 5.03 -19.50
N LYS A 611 -6.16 4.19 -18.79
CA LYS A 611 -6.12 2.75 -19.00
C LYS A 611 -6.85 2.01 -17.88
N THR A 612 -7.46 0.88 -18.19
CA THR A 612 -8.11 0.00 -17.21
C THR A 612 -8.11 -1.46 -17.67
N ARG A 613 -8.18 -2.43 -16.75
CA ARG A 613 -8.47 -3.83 -17.08
C ARG A 613 -9.88 -4.25 -16.69
N ASP A 614 -10.52 -3.52 -15.78
CA ASP A 614 -11.73 -3.94 -15.08
C ASP A 614 -12.86 -2.91 -15.07
N PHE A 615 -12.64 -1.69 -15.58
CA PHE A 615 -13.57 -0.56 -15.53
C PHE A 615 -13.98 -0.13 -14.12
N HIS A 616 -13.18 -0.47 -13.12
CA HIS A 616 -13.26 0.02 -11.75
C HIS A 616 -12.04 0.84 -11.38
N THR A 617 -10.87 0.38 -11.81
CA THR A 617 -9.58 1.01 -11.55
C THR A 617 -9.06 1.62 -12.84
N PHE A 618 -8.76 2.91 -12.81
CA PHE A 618 -8.24 3.65 -13.95
C PHE A 618 -6.87 4.24 -13.61
N THR A 619 -5.96 4.28 -14.59
CA THR A 619 -4.73 5.06 -14.44
C THR A 619 -5.05 6.55 -14.42
N GLU A 620 -4.15 7.33 -13.83
CA GLU A 620 -4.18 8.80 -13.95
C GLU A 620 -4.36 9.25 -15.41
N PRO A 621 -5.28 10.19 -15.66
CA PRO A 621 -5.62 10.63 -17.01
C PRO A 621 -4.46 11.40 -17.65
N LYS A 622 -4.29 11.22 -18.95
CA LYS A 622 -3.27 11.91 -19.75
C LYS A 622 -3.89 12.54 -20.98
N VAL A 623 -3.29 13.63 -21.46
CA VAL A 623 -3.65 14.19 -22.77
C VAL A 623 -3.31 13.16 -23.84
N TYR A 624 -4.32 12.82 -24.65
CA TYR A 624 -4.19 11.94 -25.80
C TYR A 624 -3.90 12.73 -27.09
N MET A 625 -4.69 13.77 -27.36
CA MET A 625 -4.55 14.61 -28.55
C MET A 625 -4.73 16.09 -28.22
N ASP A 626 -3.81 16.91 -28.73
CA ASP A 626 -3.86 18.36 -28.62
C ASP A 626 -3.30 19.03 -29.88
N TYR A 627 -4.19 19.56 -30.71
CA TYR A 627 -3.84 20.28 -31.94
C TYR A 627 -3.78 21.80 -31.74
N GLY A 628 -3.90 22.30 -30.51
CA GLY A 628 -4.00 23.74 -30.23
C GLY A 628 -5.40 24.32 -30.46
N TYR A 629 -6.40 23.48 -30.75
CA TYR A 629 -7.80 23.86 -30.92
C TYR A 629 -8.72 22.71 -30.47
N SER A 630 -10.02 23.01 -30.32
CA SER A 630 -11.00 22.04 -29.83
C SER A 630 -11.17 20.87 -30.80
N VAL A 631 -11.04 19.66 -30.30
CA VAL A 631 -11.41 18.40 -30.98
C VAL A 631 -12.24 17.55 -30.02
N ILE A 632 -13.21 16.81 -30.57
CA ILE A 632 -14.11 15.94 -29.81
C ILE A 632 -14.42 14.67 -30.62
N ASP A 633 -15.23 13.77 -30.05
CA ASP A 633 -15.84 12.63 -30.75
C ASP A 633 -14.87 11.84 -31.62
N THR A 634 -13.90 11.21 -30.98
CA THR A 634 -12.99 10.28 -31.65
C THR A 634 -13.58 8.89 -31.67
N THR A 635 -13.47 8.20 -32.81
CA THR A 635 -13.68 6.75 -32.90
C THR A 635 -12.51 6.04 -33.57
N ILE A 636 -12.28 4.77 -33.24
CA ILE A 636 -11.10 4.00 -33.67
C ILE A 636 -11.50 2.65 -34.26
N ILE A 637 -10.84 2.27 -35.36
CA ILE A 637 -10.85 0.89 -35.87
C ILE A 637 -9.43 0.39 -36.13
N LYS A 638 -9.19 -0.88 -35.81
CA LYS A 638 -7.95 -1.59 -36.15
C LYS A 638 -8.15 -2.37 -37.44
N ASP A 639 -7.24 -2.22 -38.40
CA ASP A 639 -7.24 -3.01 -39.64
C ASP A 639 -5.82 -3.15 -40.19
N ASP A 640 -5.46 -4.34 -40.66
CA ASP A 640 -4.12 -4.69 -41.20
C ASP A 640 -2.93 -4.20 -40.35
N GLY A 641 -3.03 -4.34 -39.02
CA GLY A 641 -1.98 -3.92 -38.08
C GLY A 641 -1.84 -2.40 -37.90
N LYS A 642 -2.73 -1.60 -38.49
CA LYS A 642 -2.80 -0.15 -38.35
C LYS A 642 -3.99 0.27 -37.48
N ILE A 643 -3.85 1.45 -36.89
CA ILE A 643 -4.90 2.12 -36.14
C ILE A 643 -5.43 3.28 -36.96
N TYR A 644 -6.70 3.21 -37.36
CA TYR A 644 -7.39 4.31 -38.02
C TYR A 644 -8.29 5.00 -37.01
N ARG A 645 -8.17 6.32 -36.90
CA ARG A 645 -9.01 7.12 -36.02
C ARG A 645 -9.70 8.24 -36.77
N PHE A 646 -10.92 8.54 -36.37
CA PHE A 646 -11.78 9.56 -36.98
C PHE A 646 -12.27 10.49 -35.89
N THR A 647 -12.00 11.78 -36.03
CA THR A 647 -12.20 12.78 -34.97
C THR A 647 -12.92 14.00 -35.50
N LYS A 648 -13.75 14.62 -34.68
CA LYS A 648 -14.43 15.87 -35.01
C LYS A 648 -13.51 17.08 -34.82
N ASP A 649 -13.40 17.90 -35.87
CA ASP A 649 -12.83 19.26 -35.78
C ASP A 649 -13.90 20.26 -35.32
N GLU A 650 -13.73 20.82 -34.12
CA GLU A 650 -14.67 21.77 -33.53
C GLU A 650 -14.43 23.24 -33.91
N ARG A 651 -13.42 23.55 -34.73
CA ARG A 651 -13.23 24.89 -35.27
C ARG A 651 -14.44 25.32 -36.09
N ASN A 652 -14.74 26.62 -36.07
CA ASN A 652 -15.75 27.18 -36.97
C ASN A 652 -15.32 26.99 -38.42
N ASN A 653 -16.28 26.70 -39.30
CA ASN A 653 -16.01 26.63 -40.73
C ASN A 653 -15.77 28.04 -41.28
N THR A 654 -14.51 28.38 -41.53
CA THR A 654 -14.07 29.70 -42.00
C THR A 654 -13.01 29.54 -43.06
N THR A 655 -12.58 30.64 -43.71
CA THR A 655 -11.49 30.59 -44.70
C THR A 655 -10.19 30.00 -44.15
N SER A 656 -9.88 30.18 -42.87
CA SER A 656 -8.67 29.62 -42.22
C SER A 656 -8.83 28.18 -41.73
N SER A 657 -10.06 27.68 -41.68
CA SER A 657 -10.43 26.32 -41.24
C SER A 657 -11.59 25.81 -42.10
N PRO A 658 -11.38 25.61 -43.41
CA PRO A 658 -12.46 25.33 -44.35
C PRO A 658 -13.15 24.00 -44.07
N ASN A 659 -12.51 23.09 -43.34
CA ASN A 659 -13.04 21.79 -42.95
C ASN A 659 -13.52 21.75 -41.49
N GLY A 660 -13.53 22.90 -40.80
CA GLY A 660 -14.09 23.02 -39.46
C GLY A 660 -15.56 22.58 -39.43
N LYS A 661 -15.95 21.97 -38.31
CA LYS A 661 -17.24 21.30 -38.09
C LYS A 661 -17.46 19.99 -38.85
N PHE A 662 -16.42 19.38 -39.42
CA PHE A 662 -16.47 18.06 -40.04
C PHE A 662 -15.47 17.09 -39.41
N VAL A 663 -15.60 15.80 -39.77
CA VAL A 663 -14.71 14.74 -39.31
C VAL A 663 -13.42 14.72 -40.14
N PHE A 664 -12.28 14.45 -39.51
CA PHE A 664 -11.02 14.14 -40.17
C PHE A 664 -10.55 12.74 -39.76
N GLY A 665 -9.80 12.08 -40.64
CA GLY A 665 -9.28 10.72 -40.44
C GLY A 665 -7.76 10.69 -40.46
N GLU A 666 -7.18 9.87 -39.59
CA GLU A 666 -5.73 9.70 -39.44
C GLU A 666 -5.37 8.23 -39.22
N VAL A 667 -4.09 7.89 -39.42
CA VAL A 667 -3.56 6.53 -39.23
C VAL A 667 -2.27 6.50 -38.41
N GLY A 668 -2.11 5.47 -37.60
CA GLY A 668 -0.92 5.19 -36.78
C GLY A 668 -0.63 3.69 -36.69
N ASP A 669 0.47 3.34 -36.01
CA ASP A 669 0.91 1.96 -35.74
C ASP A 669 0.35 1.42 -34.41
N SER A 670 0.05 2.30 -33.45
CA SER A 670 -0.52 1.99 -32.14
C SER A 670 -1.48 3.07 -31.68
N VAL A 671 -2.41 2.70 -30.78
CA VAL A 671 -3.45 3.59 -30.28
C VAL A 671 -2.83 4.80 -29.59
N LEU A 672 -1.75 4.62 -28.85
CA LEU A 672 -1.08 5.68 -28.09
C LEU A 672 0.17 6.22 -28.79
N ASP A 673 0.28 6.06 -30.11
CA ASP A 673 1.37 6.67 -30.86
C ASP A 673 1.40 8.19 -30.67
N PRO A 674 2.59 8.79 -30.52
CA PRO A 674 2.73 10.23 -30.31
C PRO A 674 2.35 11.04 -31.55
N THR A 675 2.30 10.40 -32.73
CA THR A 675 2.02 11.04 -34.01
C THR A 675 1.18 10.10 -34.87
N PHE A 676 0.13 10.63 -35.47
CA PHE A 676 -0.66 9.97 -36.50
C PHE A 676 -0.51 10.74 -37.82
N ASP A 677 -0.53 10.03 -38.94
CA ASP A 677 -0.52 10.62 -40.27
C ASP A 677 -1.94 10.98 -40.70
N LEU A 678 -2.14 12.24 -41.08
CA LEU A 678 -3.41 12.72 -41.63
C LEU A 678 -3.72 12.03 -42.96
N ILE A 679 -4.89 11.39 -43.04
CA ILE A 679 -5.42 10.81 -44.27
C ILE A 679 -6.29 11.84 -45.01
N LYS A 680 -7.27 12.42 -44.30
CA LYS A 680 -8.29 13.28 -44.92
C LYS A 680 -8.94 14.20 -43.91
N GLU A 681 -9.13 15.46 -44.27
CA GLU A 681 -10.03 16.38 -43.57
C GLU A 681 -11.37 16.53 -44.32
N GLY A 682 -12.42 16.93 -43.60
CA GLY A 682 -13.69 17.29 -44.22
C GLY A 682 -14.50 16.09 -44.69
N ILE A 683 -14.37 14.94 -44.02
CA ILE A 683 -15.16 13.74 -44.33
C ILE A 683 -16.65 14.07 -44.14
N GLY A 684 -17.47 13.72 -45.15
CA GLY A 684 -18.90 14.05 -45.22
C GLY A 684 -19.23 15.43 -45.80
N LYS A 685 -18.25 16.33 -45.93
CA LYS A 685 -18.46 17.68 -46.47
C LYS A 685 -19.03 17.62 -47.90
N GLY A 686 -20.09 18.40 -48.13
CA GLY A 686 -20.84 18.41 -49.38
C GLY A 686 -22.01 17.42 -49.43
N SER A 687 -22.06 16.44 -48.51
CA SER A 687 -23.20 15.53 -48.31
C SER A 687 -24.03 15.87 -47.06
N ILE A 688 -23.37 16.41 -46.03
CA ILE A 688 -23.99 16.92 -44.80
C ILE A 688 -23.58 18.37 -44.53
N GLY A 689 -24.40 19.11 -43.78
CA GLY A 689 -24.16 20.53 -43.45
C GLY A 689 -23.01 20.74 -42.46
N ALA A 690 -22.93 19.86 -41.47
CA ALA A 690 -21.84 19.72 -40.50
C ALA A 690 -21.97 18.31 -39.89
N GLY A 691 -20.89 17.73 -39.36
CA GLY A 691 -20.92 16.36 -38.86
C GLY A 691 -20.08 16.18 -37.60
N GLU A 692 -20.58 15.42 -36.62
CA GLU A 692 -19.92 15.04 -35.36
C GLU A 692 -20.20 13.56 -35.04
N GLY A 693 -19.77 13.09 -33.87
CA GLY A 693 -20.06 11.74 -33.38
C GLY A 693 -19.82 10.59 -34.36
N PRO A 694 -18.68 10.50 -35.08
CA PRO A 694 -18.47 9.41 -36.02
C PRO A 694 -18.48 8.06 -35.30
N THR A 695 -19.18 7.06 -35.86
CA THR A 695 -19.02 5.66 -35.44
C THR A 695 -18.64 4.82 -36.64
N ILE A 696 -17.57 4.02 -36.52
CA ILE A 696 -17.00 3.23 -37.61
C ILE A 696 -17.04 1.74 -37.28
N PHE A 697 -17.37 0.92 -38.28
CA PHE A 697 -17.40 -0.53 -38.14
C PHE A 697 -17.19 -1.23 -39.49
N LYS A 698 -16.73 -2.49 -39.44
CA LYS A 698 -16.50 -3.33 -40.63
C LYS A 698 -17.76 -4.12 -40.99
N SER A 699 -17.99 -4.33 -42.28
CA SER A 699 -19.02 -5.24 -42.79
C SER A 699 -18.71 -6.68 -42.37
N ASN A 700 -19.73 -7.43 -41.92
CA ASN A 700 -19.60 -8.84 -41.53
C ASN A 700 -19.42 -9.74 -42.76
N THR A 701 -19.78 -9.26 -43.96
CA THR A 701 -19.87 -10.06 -45.18
C THR A 701 -19.02 -9.54 -46.33
N GLU A 702 -18.44 -8.34 -46.22
CA GLU A 702 -17.71 -7.68 -47.29
C GLU A 702 -16.43 -7.01 -46.74
N GLU A 703 -15.40 -6.88 -47.58
CA GLU A 703 -14.22 -6.07 -47.26
C GLU A 703 -14.53 -4.58 -47.45
N LYS A 704 -15.35 -4.06 -46.55
CA LYS A 704 -15.94 -2.72 -46.60
C LYS A 704 -16.16 -2.21 -45.18
N TRP A 705 -16.03 -0.91 -45.02
CA TRP A 705 -16.29 -0.20 -43.76
C TRP A 705 -17.42 0.79 -43.95
N TYR A 706 -18.22 0.92 -42.89
CA TYR A 706 -19.23 1.94 -42.77
C TYR A 706 -18.83 2.92 -41.68
N MET A 707 -19.09 4.20 -41.92
CA MET A 707 -18.99 5.23 -40.90
C MET A 707 -20.28 6.02 -40.89
N PHE A 708 -20.96 6.05 -39.75
CA PHE A 708 -22.11 6.92 -39.58
C PHE A 708 -21.59 8.22 -38.96
N ILE A 709 -22.02 9.36 -39.51
CA ILE A 709 -21.65 10.69 -39.02
C ILE A 709 -22.92 11.41 -38.58
N ASP A 710 -22.98 11.90 -37.35
CA ASP A 710 -24.14 12.62 -36.80
C ASP A 710 -24.20 14.03 -37.40
N GLU A 711 -25.21 14.28 -38.24
CA GLU A 711 -25.52 15.63 -38.72
C GLU A 711 -26.25 16.40 -37.60
N PHE A 712 -25.46 16.92 -36.66
CA PHE A 712 -25.95 17.69 -35.52
C PHE A 712 -26.72 18.93 -35.97
N GLY A 713 -27.84 19.21 -35.31
CA GLY A 713 -28.83 20.21 -35.74
C GLY A 713 -29.60 19.83 -37.03
N GLY A 714 -29.25 18.73 -37.69
CA GLY A 714 -29.89 18.18 -38.89
C GLY A 714 -30.57 16.84 -38.64
N ARG A 715 -30.45 15.92 -39.62
CA ARG A 715 -31.24 14.68 -39.71
C ARG A 715 -30.97 13.64 -38.62
N GLY A 716 -29.81 13.69 -37.96
CA GLY A 716 -29.26 12.55 -37.22
C GLY A 716 -28.11 11.93 -37.99
N TYR A 717 -27.79 10.68 -37.67
CA TYR A 717 -26.77 9.94 -38.38
C TYR A 717 -27.01 9.83 -39.90
N VAL A 718 -25.93 10.01 -40.67
CA VAL A 718 -25.88 9.75 -42.11
C VAL A 718 -24.78 8.73 -42.38
N PRO A 719 -25.09 7.60 -43.04
CA PRO A 719 -24.11 6.55 -43.31
C PRO A 719 -23.23 6.86 -44.53
N PHE A 720 -21.94 6.58 -44.39
CA PHE A 720 -20.93 6.61 -45.43
C PHE A 720 -20.23 5.25 -45.51
N GLU A 721 -19.68 4.92 -46.67
CA GLU A 721 -18.99 3.65 -46.93
C GLU A 721 -17.66 3.87 -47.66
N THR A 722 -16.70 2.98 -47.38
CA THR A 722 -15.43 2.88 -48.10
C THR A 722 -14.96 1.43 -48.18
N THR A 723 -14.14 1.12 -49.19
CA THR A 723 -13.44 -0.17 -49.32
C THR A 723 -11.93 0.00 -49.12
N ASN A 724 -11.47 1.19 -48.73
CA ASN A 724 -10.06 1.47 -48.47
C ASN A 724 -9.93 2.64 -47.49
N LEU A 725 -9.69 2.34 -46.22
CA LEU A 725 -9.50 3.34 -45.16
C LEU A 725 -8.37 4.32 -45.46
N GLN A 726 -7.27 3.86 -46.06
CA GLN A 726 -6.10 4.66 -46.39
C GLN A 726 -6.35 5.70 -47.49
N SER A 727 -7.37 5.49 -48.33
CA SER A 727 -7.70 6.45 -49.39
C SER A 727 -8.30 7.75 -48.86
N GLY A 728 -8.92 7.71 -47.68
CA GLY A 728 -9.70 8.82 -47.13
C GLY A 728 -10.98 9.13 -47.89
N GLU A 729 -11.32 8.36 -48.93
CA GLU A 729 -12.50 8.59 -49.75
C GLU A 729 -13.70 7.84 -49.16
N TRP A 730 -14.73 8.61 -48.84
CA TRP A 730 -15.97 8.13 -48.21
C TRP A 730 -17.16 8.53 -49.06
N LYS A 731 -17.96 7.54 -49.45
CA LYS A 731 -19.16 7.74 -50.25
C LYS A 731 -20.39 7.68 -49.36
N MET A 732 -21.30 8.65 -49.46
CA MET A 732 -22.59 8.58 -48.75
C MET A 732 -23.39 7.36 -49.23
N SER A 733 -23.80 6.49 -48.31
CA SER A 733 -24.64 5.34 -48.64
C SER A 733 -26.05 5.80 -49.01
N THR A 734 -26.71 5.03 -49.88
CA THR A 734 -28.09 5.31 -50.32
C THR A 734 -29.04 4.22 -49.82
N ASN A 735 -30.35 4.50 -49.79
CA ASN A 735 -31.40 3.54 -49.39
C ASN A 735 -31.30 3.02 -47.94
N TYR A 736 -30.71 3.79 -47.03
CA TYR A 736 -30.67 3.43 -45.61
C TYR A 736 -31.99 3.74 -44.89
N SER A 737 -32.24 3.02 -43.80
CA SER A 737 -33.34 3.23 -42.84
C SER A 737 -32.75 3.07 -41.45
N LEU A 738 -32.45 4.20 -40.82
CA LEU A 738 -31.94 4.26 -39.45
C LEU A 738 -33.12 4.44 -38.46
N PRO A 739 -32.88 4.28 -37.14
CA PRO A 739 -33.82 4.71 -36.11
C PRO A 739 -34.31 6.15 -36.31
N ALA A 740 -35.37 6.55 -35.61
CA ALA A 740 -36.05 7.82 -35.93
C ALA A 740 -35.15 9.06 -35.78
N ARG A 741 -34.26 9.06 -34.77
CA ARG A 741 -33.42 10.22 -34.41
C ARG A 741 -32.08 9.84 -33.75
N PRO A 742 -31.32 8.85 -34.26
CA PRO A 742 -30.11 8.42 -33.60
C PRO A 742 -29.07 9.53 -33.67
N ARG A 743 -28.55 9.88 -32.50
CA ARG A 743 -27.38 10.74 -32.29
C ARG A 743 -26.21 9.88 -31.85
N HIS A 744 -25.05 10.52 -31.67
CA HIS A 744 -23.77 9.88 -31.36
C HIS A 744 -23.92 8.60 -30.50
N GLY A 745 -23.44 7.48 -31.03
CA GLY A 745 -23.61 6.14 -30.45
C GLY A 745 -22.63 5.14 -31.08
N THR A 746 -22.90 3.84 -30.95
CA THR A 746 -21.96 2.80 -31.39
C THR A 746 -22.66 1.62 -32.05
N VAL A 747 -22.14 1.21 -33.21
CA VAL A 747 -22.53 0.00 -33.90
C VAL A 747 -21.51 -1.11 -33.62
N MET A 748 -21.98 -2.24 -33.09
CA MET A 748 -21.13 -3.40 -32.78
C MET A 748 -21.69 -4.67 -33.45
N PRO A 749 -20.84 -5.52 -34.07
CA PRO A 749 -21.28 -6.79 -34.62
C PRO A 749 -21.65 -7.78 -33.51
N ILE A 750 -22.70 -8.55 -33.74
CA ILE A 750 -23.26 -9.52 -32.79
C ILE A 750 -23.45 -10.89 -33.44
N THR A 751 -23.36 -11.93 -32.63
CA THR A 751 -23.59 -13.31 -33.07
C THR A 751 -25.08 -13.54 -33.31
N LYS A 752 -25.40 -14.63 -34.01
CA LYS A 752 -26.80 -15.04 -34.20
C LYS A 752 -27.57 -15.15 -32.88
N ARG A 753 -26.95 -15.77 -31.86
CA ARG A 753 -27.58 -15.99 -30.56
C ARG A 753 -27.89 -14.69 -29.84
N GLU A 754 -26.99 -13.72 -29.93
CA GLU A 754 -27.16 -12.40 -29.33
C GLU A 754 -28.22 -11.58 -30.07
N HIS A 755 -28.24 -11.66 -31.41
CA HIS A 755 -29.29 -11.04 -32.24
C HIS A 755 -30.68 -11.57 -31.86
N GLU A 756 -30.83 -12.90 -31.79
CA GLU A 756 -32.08 -13.54 -31.37
C GLU A 756 -32.48 -13.16 -29.93
N ALA A 757 -31.50 -13.05 -29.01
CA ALA A 757 -31.75 -12.66 -27.63
C ALA A 757 -32.24 -11.21 -27.51
N LEU A 758 -31.62 -10.28 -28.25
CA LEU A 758 -31.99 -8.85 -28.28
C LEU A 758 -33.30 -8.60 -29.01
N LEU A 759 -33.66 -9.45 -29.97
CA LEU A 759 -34.97 -9.39 -30.63
C LEU A 759 -36.08 -9.84 -29.67
N ALA A 760 -35.79 -10.84 -28.82
CA ALA A 760 -36.75 -11.38 -27.87
C ALA A 760 -36.85 -10.58 -26.55
N ASN A 761 -35.82 -9.82 -26.20
CA ASN A 761 -35.72 -9.15 -24.90
C ASN A 761 -35.17 -7.73 -25.03
N VAL A 762 -35.69 -6.83 -24.21
CA VAL A 762 -35.15 -5.47 -24.10
C VAL A 762 -33.94 -5.47 -23.16
N PRO A 763 -32.82 -4.82 -23.51
CA PRO A 763 -31.73 -4.57 -22.57
C PRO A 763 -32.23 -3.87 -21.31
N THR A 764 -31.89 -4.41 -20.13
CA THR A 764 -32.32 -3.87 -18.84
C THR A 764 -31.17 -3.85 -17.84
N VAL A 765 -31.21 -2.86 -16.96
CA VAL A 765 -30.33 -2.77 -15.79
C VAL A 765 -30.88 -3.70 -14.71
N LYS A 766 -30.04 -4.56 -14.15
CA LYS A 766 -30.39 -5.34 -12.96
C LYS A 766 -30.89 -4.40 -11.87
N LYS A 767 -32.08 -4.68 -11.34
CA LYS A 767 -32.59 -3.95 -10.17
C LYS A 767 -31.69 -4.25 -8.98
N GLU A 768 -31.52 -3.26 -8.10
CA GLU A 768 -30.86 -3.48 -6.81
C GLU A 768 -31.44 -4.73 -6.16
N GLU A 769 -30.61 -5.76 -6.01
CA GLU A 769 -30.93 -6.88 -5.14
C GLU A 769 -31.01 -6.31 -3.71
N PRO A 770 -31.98 -6.70 -2.88
CA PRO A 770 -32.07 -6.21 -1.51
C PRO A 770 -30.72 -6.44 -0.82
N VAL A 771 -30.15 -5.39 -0.24
CA VAL A 771 -28.81 -5.37 0.39
C VAL A 771 -28.56 -6.70 1.10
N GLN A 772 -27.80 -7.57 0.45
CA GLN A 772 -27.39 -8.83 1.06
C GLN A 772 -26.60 -8.45 2.31
N GLN A 773 -26.93 -9.03 3.46
CA GLN A 773 -26.23 -8.70 4.70
C GLN A 773 -24.74 -8.93 4.49
N VAL A 774 -23.93 -7.88 4.67
CA VAL A 774 -22.48 -7.93 4.44
C VAL A 774 -21.91 -9.00 5.37
N PRO A 775 -21.35 -10.11 4.83
CA PRO A 775 -20.75 -11.13 5.67
C PRO A 775 -19.63 -10.50 6.50
N ARG A 776 -19.39 -11.00 7.71
CA ARG A 776 -18.20 -10.74 8.53
C ARG A 776 -17.61 -12.08 8.90
N VAL A 777 -16.29 -12.19 8.83
CA VAL A 777 -15.59 -13.38 9.30
C VAL A 777 -14.88 -13.06 10.61
N THR A 778 -14.98 -13.97 11.59
CA THR A 778 -14.20 -13.94 12.82
C THR A 778 -13.41 -15.23 12.95
N VAL A 779 -12.36 -15.21 13.77
CA VAL A 779 -11.60 -16.41 14.17
C VAL A 779 -11.81 -16.64 15.67
N ASP A 780 -11.88 -17.90 16.09
CA ASP A 780 -12.12 -18.30 17.49
C ASP A 780 -11.01 -17.85 18.45
N LYS A 781 -9.79 -17.65 17.95
CA LYS A 781 -8.62 -17.22 18.71
C LYS A 781 -7.89 -16.12 17.95
N GLU A 782 -7.77 -14.94 18.56
CA GLU A 782 -6.96 -13.84 18.01
C GLU A 782 -5.46 -14.06 18.25
N LYS A 783 -5.10 -14.90 19.23
CA LYS A 783 -3.73 -15.29 19.56
C LYS A 783 -3.65 -16.80 19.84
N LEU A 784 -2.64 -17.46 19.29
CA LEU A 784 -2.38 -18.89 19.42
C LEU A 784 -0.90 -19.14 19.71
N GLU A 785 -0.60 -19.80 20.83
CA GLU A 785 0.78 -20.16 21.23
C GLU A 785 0.99 -21.66 20.98
N LEU A 786 2.08 -22.02 20.30
CA LEU A 786 2.42 -23.40 19.94
C LEU A 786 3.90 -23.68 20.15
N ALA A 787 4.24 -24.89 20.59
CA ALA A 787 5.63 -25.36 20.52
C ALA A 787 5.97 -25.81 19.09
N GLU A 788 7.23 -25.67 18.70
CA GLU A 788 7.74 -26.17 17.40
C GLU A 788 7.32 -27.63 17.15
N GLY A 789 6.87 -27.94 15.93
CA GLY A 789 6.38 -29.26 15.53
C GLY A 789 4.95 -29.60 15.97
N LYS A 790 4.28 -28.76 16.78
CA LYS A 790 2.88 -28.96 17.18
C LYS A 790 1.90 -28.32 16.20
N ALA A 791 0.64 -28.74 16.26
CA ALA A 791 -0.43 -28.20 15.45
C ALA A 791 -1.68 -27.94 16.29
N ALA A 792 -2.49 -26.96 15.89
CA ALA A 792 -3.78 -26.65 16.48
C ALA A 792 -4.79 -26.15 15.44
N GLN A 793 -6.07 -26.26 15.77
CA GLN A 793 -7.16 -25.81 14.92
C GLN A 793 -7.55 -24.36 15.24
N LEU A 794 -7.65 -23.54 14.20
CA LEU A 794 -8.40 -22.28 14.20
C LEU A 794 -9.75 -22.50 13.50
N THR A 795 -10.80 -21.87 14.00
CA THR A 795 -12.16 -21.98 13.46
C THR A 795 -12.63 -20.62 13.03
N ALA A 796 -13.04 -20.50 11.77
CA ALA A 796 -13.63 -19.27 11.24
C ALA A 796 -15.16 -19.32 11.32
N THR A 797 -15.78 -18.20 11.69
CA THR A 797 -17.25 -18.05 11.72
C THR A 797 -17.66 -16.91 10.82
N VAL A 798 -18.54 -17.18 9.85
CA VAL A 798 -19.11 -16.17 8.95
C VAL A 798 -20.49 -15.77 9.46
N THR A 799 -20.69 -14.46 9.67
CA THR A 799 -21.96 -13.89 10.16
C THR A 799 -22.49 -12.84 9.19
N PRO A 800 -23.81 -12.64 9.09
CA PRO A 800 -24.86 -13.43 9.73
C PRO A 800 -25.03 -14.82 9.11
N GLU A 801 -25.60 -15.75 9.87
CA GLU A 801 -25.79 -17.17 9.48
C GLU A 801 -26.61 -17.35 8.19
N SER A 802 -27.41 -16.34 7.84
CA SER A 802 -28.25 -16.24 6.63
C SER A 802 -27.44 -16.06 5.33
N VAL A 803 -26.14 -15.75 5.41
CA VAL A 803 -25.28 -15.63 4.23
C VAL A 803 -25.17 -17.00 3.54
N VAL A 804 -25.40 -17.01 2.22
CA VAL A 804 -25.44 -18.24 1.41
C VAL A 804 -24.05 -18.86 1.25
N ASN A 805 -23.01 -18.04 1.01
CA ASN A 805 -21.63 -18.51 0.87
C ASN A 805 -20.86 -18.32 2.19
N LYS A 806 -20.45 -19.44 2.82
CA LYS A 806 -19.69 -19.45 4.08
C LYS A 806 -18.24 -19.91 3.91
N ASP A 807 -17.81 -20.10 2.67
CA ASP A 807 -16.47 -20.59 2.38
C ASP A 807 -15.42 -19.53 2.72
N VAL A 808 -14.29 -19.98 3.25
CA VAL A 808 -13.18 -19.13 3.68
C VAL A 808 -11.85 -19.62 3.11
N LEU A 809 -10.88 -18.72 3.07
CA LEU A 809 -9.52 -18.94 2.58
C LEU A 809 -8.54 -18.59 3.68
N TRP A 810 -7.56 -19.45 3.91
CA TRP A 810 -6.51 -19.24 4.90
C TRP A 810 -5.18 -18.87 4.25
N SER A 811 -4.40 -18.00 4.88
CA SER A 811 -3.02 -17.69 4.47
C SER A 811 -2.14 -17.37 5.67
N SER A 812 -0.83 -17.64 5.54
CA SER A 812 0.18 -17.26 6.54
C SER A 812 1.10 -16.20 5.95
N ASN A 813 1.41 -15.16 6.73
CA ASN A 813 2.43 -14.19 6.33
C ASN A 813 3.87 -14.76 6.41
N ASN A 814 4.07 -15.86 7.14
CA ASN A 814 5.38 -16.47 7.37
C ASN A 814 5.26 -17.99 7.49
N GLU A 815 5.25 -18.66 6.33
CA GLU A 815 5.16 -20.11 6.22
C GLU A 815 6.41 -20.86 6.71
N GLU A 816 7.51 -20.16 7.02
CA GLU A 816 8.68 -20.75 7.69
C GLU A 816 8.46 -20.90 9.20
N VAL A 817 7.66 -20.02 9.81
CA VAL A 817 7.28 -20.06 11.23
C VAL A 817 6.05 -20.93 11.45
N ALA A 818 4.96 -20.67 10.72
CA ALA A 818 3.73 -21.45 10.83
C ALA A 818 2.98 -21.54 9.49
N VAL A 819 2.48 -22.73 9.16
CA VAL A 819 1.61 -22.96 7.99
C VAL A 819 0.20 -23.25 8.44
N VAL A 820 -0.78 -22.89 7.60
CA VAL A 820 -2.20 -23.18 7.80
C VAL A 820 -2.74 -23.91 6.57
N ASP A 821 -3.51 -24.97 6.78
CA ASP A 821 -4.19 -25.69 5.69
C ASP A 821 -5.57 -25.10 5.35
N GLU A 822 -6.24 -25.68 4.35
CA GLU A 822 -7.57 -25.21 3.89
C GLU A 822 -8.66 -25.33 4.96
N THR A 823 -8.46 -26.15 5.98
CA THR A 823 -9.41 -26.36 7.08
C THR A 823 -9.17 -25.42 8.26
N GLY A 824 -8.07 -24.65 8.26
CA GLY A 824 -7.68 -23.79 9.38
C GLY A 824 -6.76 -24.48 10.40
N LYS A 825 -6.20 -25.66 10.09
CA LYS A 825 -5.23 -26.32 10.96
C LYS A 825 -3.87 -25.68 10.80
N VAL A 826 -3.38 -25.06 11.87
CA VAL A 826 -2.08 -24.40 11.94
C VAL A 826 -1.03 -25.41 12.42
N THR A 827 0.11 -25.50 11.73
CA THR A 827 1.28 -26.31 12.12
C THR A 827 2.47 -25.40 12.34
N ALA A 828 3.02 -25.42 13.56
CA ALA A 828 4.21 -24.69 13.97
C ALA A 828 5.47 -25.37 13.42
N LYS A 829 6.30 -24.60 12.69
CA LYS A 829 7.51 -25.10 12.02
C LYS A 829 8.80 -24.63 12.68
N LYS A 830 8.86 -23.38 13.14
CA LYS A 830 10.08 -22.77 13.69
C LYS A 830 9.72 -21.68 14.68
N GLU A 831 10.56 -21.51 15.70
CA GLU A 831 10.47 -20.39 16.65
C GLU A 831 10.33 -19.03 15.93
N GLY A 832 9.35 -18.23 16.38
CA GLY A 832 9.04 -16.91 15.82
C GLY A 832 7.55 -16.57 15.87
N THR A 833 7.17 -15.49 15.21
CA THR A 833 5.76 -15.06 15.11
C THR A 833 5.29 -15.08 13.65
N ALA A 834 4.09 -15.60 13.42
CA ALA A 834 3.38 -15.54 12.15
C ALA A 834 1.96 -14.98 12.36
N LYS A 835 1.40 -14.33 11.35
CA LYS A 835 0.00 -13.92 11.30
C LYS A 835 -0.73 -14.82 10.32
N ILE A 836 -1.75 -15.51 10.82
CA ILE A 836 -2.64 -16.35 10.04
C ILE A 836 -3.91 -15.57 9.75
N SER A 837 -4.16 -15.30 8.48
CA SER A 837 -5.37 -14.61 8.03
C SER A 837 -6.40 -15.61 7.54
N VAL A 838 -7.66 -15.32 7.82
CA VAL A 838 -8.82 -15.95 7.18
C VAL A 838 -9.62 -14.90 6.43
N THR A 839 -9.99 -15.19 5.19
CA THR A 839 -10.75 -14.29 4.32
C THR A 839 -11.99 -15.01 3.79
N THR A 840 -13.12 -14.34 3.64
CA THR A 840 -14.24 -14.88 2.86
C THR A 840 -13.81 -15.09 1.40
N VAL A 841 -14.38 -16.10 0.70
CA VAL A 841 -13.97 -16.44 -0.68
C VAL A 841 -14.12 -15.27 -1.67
N ASP A 842 -15.10 -14.40 -1.45
CA ASP A 842 -15.29 -13.17 -2.24
C ASP A 842 -14.20 -12.10 -2.00
N GLY A 843 -13.29 -12.33 -1.04
CA GLY A 843 -12.22 -11.41 -0.68
C GLY A 843 -12.69 -10.19 0.12
N GLY A 844 -13.97 -10.09 0.46
CA GLY A 844 -14.56 -8.88 1.04
C GLY A 844 -14.22 -8.67 2.51
N ASN A 845 -14.05 -9.76 3.29
CA ASN A 845 -13.89 -9.68 4.74
C ASN A 845 -12.76 -10.57 5.23
N MET A 846 -12.09 -10.16 6.31
CA MET A 846 -11.01 -10.94 6.89
C MET A 846 -10.93 -10.86 8.41
N ALA A 847 -10.32 -11.87 9.02
CA ALA A 847 -9.87 -11.89 10.41
C ALA A 847 -8.44 -12.42 10.48
N VAL A 848 -7.74 -12.12 11.57
CA VAL A 848 -6.33 -12.47 11.74
C VAL A 848 -6.11 -13.08 13.13
N SER A 849 -5.35 -14.17 13.19
CA SER A 849 -4.79 -14.71 14.42
C SER A 849 -3.28 -14.51 14.42
N GLU A 850 -2.73 -13.99 15.52
CA GLU A 850 -1.29 -14.03 15.78
C GLU A 850 -0.91 -15.42 16.30
N VAL A 851 0.09 -16.05 15.68
CA VAL A 851 0.63 -17.35 16.07
C VAL A 851 2.06 -17.15 16.55
N ILE A 852 2.29 -17.46 17.83
CA ILE A 852 3.62 -17.44 18.43
C ILE A 852 4.10 -18.88 18.55
N VAL A 853 5.22 -19.17 17.88
CA VAL A 853 5.89 -20.46 17.96
C VAL A 853 7.05 -20.34 18.93
N GLU A 854 6.99 -21.12 20.00
CA GLU A 854 8.07 -21.23 20.97
C GLU A 854 8.95 -22.44 20.64
N LYS A 855 10.24 -22.32 20.95
CA LYS A 855 11.18 -23.42 20.81
C LYS A 855 10.74 -24.62 21.66
N GLN A 856 10.81 -25.82 21.10
CA GLN A 856 10.54 -27.03 21.87
C GLN A 856 11.60 -27.18 22.98
N LYS A 857 11.15 -27.21 24.23
CA LYS A 857 12.03 -27.49 25.38
C LYS A 857 12.31 -28.99 25.46
N ASP A 858 13.59 -29.36 25.40
CA ASP A 858 14.03 -30.75 25.59
C ASP A 858 14.17 -31.07 27.08
N LEU A 859 13.39 -32.05 27.54
CA LEU A 859 13.39 -32.57 28.91
C LEU A 859 13.70 -34.08 28.95
N THR A 860 13.99 -34.67 27.79
CA THR A 860 14.34 -36.09 27.66
C THR A 860 15.78 -36.29 28.07
N ARG A 861 16.06 -37.36 28.81
CA ARG A 861 17.42 -37.70 29.21
C ARG A 861 18.06 -38.55 28.12
N PRO A 862 19.37 -38.39 27.86
CA PRO A 862 20.09 -39.29 26.95
C PRO A 862 20.06 -40.73 27.46
N GLU A 863 19.88 -41.70 26.55
CA GLU A 863 19.98 -43.14 26.81
C GLU A 863 21.37 -43.64 26.39
N GLY A 864 22.00 -44.49 27.18
CA GLY A 864 23.31 -45.04 26.83
C GLY A 864 23.60 -46.46 27.32
N HIS A 865 24.71 -46.99 26.84
CA HIS A 865 25.29 -48.27 27.20
C HIS A 865 26.81 -48.19 27.00
N PHE A 866 27.56 -49.02 27.71
CA PHE A 866 28.97 -49.18 27.43
C PHE A 866 29.48 -50.58 27.77
N THR A 867 30.64 -50.93 27.20
CA THR A 867 31.40 -52.14 27.53
C THR A 867 32.84 -51.79 27.88
N ILE A 868 33.48 -52.64 28.70
CA ILE A 868 34.91 -52.56 29.02
C ILE A 868 35.63 -53.63 28.20
N ASN A 869 36.66 -53.27 27.43
CA ASN A 869 37.43 -54.19 26.58
C ASN A 869 36.54 -55.13 25.74
N THR A 870 35.54 -54.58 25.05
CA THR A 870 34.57 -55.35 24.24
C THR A 870 33.80 -56.42 25.03
N GLY A 871 33.59 -56.22 26.33
CA GLY A 871 32.85 -57.15 27.20
C GLY A 871 33.71 -58.26 27.81
N ALA A 872 35.03 -58.09 27.87
CA ALA A 872 35.92 -59.05 28.53
C ALA A 872 35.59 -59.17 30.03
N GLU A 873 35.53 -60.41 30.53
CA GLU A 873 35.31 -60.69 31.95
C GLU A 873 36.57 -60.42 32.81
N PHE A 874 37.75 -60.65 32.22
CA PHE A 874 39.05 -60.49 32.86
C PHE A 874 39.98 -59.59 32.03
N THR A 875 40.91 -58.90 32.69
CA THR A 875 42.02 -58.20 32.05
C THR A 875 43.25 -58.28 32.92
N LYS A 876 44.43 -58.36 32.29
CA LYS A 876 45.71 -58.16 32.98
C LYS A 876 46.26 -56.74 32.89
N ASP A 877 45.68 -55.92 32.01
CA ASP A 877 46.06 -54.52 31.86
C ASP A 877 45.11 -53.66 32.70
N PRO A 878 45.61 -52.84 33.66
CA PRO A 878 44.79 -51.86 34.34
C PRO A 878 44.28 -50.76 33.41
N ASN A 879 44.88 -50.56 32.24
CA ASN A 879 44.38 -49.64 31.22
C ASN A 879 43.42 -50.40 30.29
N VAL A 880 42.16 -49.99 30.31
CA VAL A 880 41.09 -50.62 29.54
C VAL A 880 40.46 -49.61 28.60
N THR A 881 39.90 -50.09 27.50
CA THR A 881 39.10 -49.26 26.59
C THR A 881 37.62 -49.41 26.94
N LEU A 882 36.98 -48.29 27.26
CA LEU A 882 35.53 -48.19 27.36
C LEU A 882 34.96 -47.89 25.97
N LEU A 883 34.07 -48.74 25.46
CA LEU A 883 33.31 -48.48 24.25
C LEU A 883 31.93 -47.96 24.63
N LEU A 884 31.61 -46.72 24.23
CA LEU A 884 30.47 -45.94 24.69
C LEU A 884 29.45 -45.76 23.56
N GLU A 885 28.20 -46.07 23.83
CA GLU A 885 27.07 -45.85 22.92
C GLU A 885 26.01 -45.03 23.66
N ALA A 886 25.68 -43.85 23.15
CA ALA A 886 24.62 -43.02 23.71
C ALA A 886 23.84 -42.32 22.60
N LYS A 887 22.55 -42.12 22.83
CA LYS A 887 21.63 -41.44 21.92
C LYS A 887 20.72 -40.48 22.70
N ASP A 888 20.40 -39.38 22.06
CA ASP A 888 19.32 -38.49 22.43
C ASP A 888 18.73 -37.93 21.13
N ASP A 889 17.42 -38.06 20.96
CA ASP A 889 16.76 -37.80 19.67
C ASP A 889 16.39 -36.31 19.48
N LEU A 890 16.48 -35.47 20.52
CA LEU A 890 16.02 -34.08 20.51
C LEU A 890 17.19 -33.08 20.48
N SER A 891 18.09 -33.14 21.46
CA SER A 891 19.25 -32.24 21.55
C SER A 891 20.58 -32.93 21.29
N GLY A 892 20.63 -34.26 21.27
CA GLY A 892 21.84 -35.03 21.00
C GLY A 892 22.80 -35.08 22.20
N VAL A 893 23.67 -36.09 22.23
CA VAL A 893 24.59 -36.33 23.35
C VAL A 893 25.78 -35.36 23.28
N ASN A 894 26.06 -34.69 24.38
CA ASN A 894 27.05 -33.62 24.48
C ASN A 894 28.32 -34.09 25.21
N GLN A 895 28.19 -34.52 26.47
CA GLN A 895 29.32 -34.88 27.33
C GLN A 895 29.11 -36.22 28.03
N VAL A 896 30.21 -36.79 28.51
CA VAL A 896 30.28 -38.00 29.29
C VAL A 896 31.17 -37.77 30.51
N ARG A 897 30.86 -38.44 31.62
CA ARG A 897 31.72 -38.48 32.80
C ARG A 897 31.77 -39.88 33.39
N PHE A 898 32.83 -40.15 34.15
CA PHE A 898 33.15 -41.48 34.64
C PHE A 898 33.31 -41.49 36.16
N SER A 899 33.06 -42.64 36.78
CA SER A 899 33.35 -42.87 38.19
C SER A 899 33.74 -44.33 38.43
N THR A 900 34.43 -44.61 39.53
CA THR A 900 34.73 -45.97 40.00
C THR A 900 33.97 -46.33 41.28
N ASN A 901 33.19 -45.40 41.84
CA ASN A 901 32.44 -45.58 43.08
C ASN A 901 31.05 -44.93 43.09
N ALA A 902 30.59 -44.41 41.94
CA ALA A 902 29.33 -43.68 41.73
C ALA A 902 29.15 -42.41 42.57
N LYS A 903 30.19 -41.93 43.27
CA LYS A 903 30.16 -40.74 44.13
C LYS A 903 31.12 -39.67 43.64
N ASP A 904 32.36 -40.08 43.39
CA ASP A 904 33.42 -39.23 42.90
C ASP A 904 33.46 -39.34 41.39
N TRP A 905 32.99 -38.29 40.72
CA TRP A 905 32.87 -38.23 39.27
C TRP A 905 34.01 -37.41 38.68
N THR A 906 34.50 -37.81 37.51
CA THR A 906 35.36 -36.93 36.71
C THR A 906 34.60 -35.69 36.27
N GLU A 907 35.33 -34.65 35.90
CA GLU A 907 34.74 -33.54 35.13
C GLU A 907 34.08 -34.06 33.85
N TRP A 908 33.06 -33.34 33.38
CA TRP A 908 32.39 -33.63 32.12
C TRP A 908 33.36 -33.42 30.95
N GLU A 909 33.51 -34.42 30.10
CA GLU A 909 34.30 -34.34 28.86
C GLU A 909 33.43 -34.61 27.63
N ALA A 910 33.84 -34.10 26.46
CA ALA A 910 33.07 -34.28 25.23
C ALA A 910 32.84 -35.76 24.90
N TYR A 911 31.60 -36.11 24.54
CA TYR A 911 31.22 -37.48 24.21
C TYR A 911 32.03 -38.02 23.02
N LYS A 912 32.52 -39.24 23.17
CA LYS A 912 33.23 -40.02 22.14
C LYS A 912 32.76 -41.48 22.25
N THR A 913 32.88 -42.24 21.19
CA THR A 913 32.48 -43.66 21.17
C THR A 913 33.49 -44.59 21.85
N ALA A 914 34.68 -44.09 22.21
CA ALA A 914 35.70 -44.85 22.92
C ALA A 914 36.50 -43.96 23.87
N LYS A 915 36.89 -44.53 25.01
CA LYS A 915 37.72 -43.87 26.04
C LYS A 915 38.72 -44.84 26.64
N GLU A 916 39.99 -44.48 26.62
CA GLU A 916 41.01 -45.14 27.44
C GLU A 916 40.80 -44.76 28.91
N PHE A 917 40.71 -45.76 29.77
CA PHE A 917 40.38 -45.61 31.18
C PHE A 917 41.27 -46.49 32.04
N THR A 918 41.90 -45.93 33.07
CA THR A 918 42.74 -46.68 33.99
C THR A 918 41.93 -47.10 35.21
N LEU A 919 41.83 -48.42 35.45
CA LEU A 919 41.16 -49.01 36.60
C LEU A 919 41.93 -48.72 37.90
N PRO A 920 41.24 -48.67 39.06
CA PRO A 920 41.90 -48.60 40.35
C PRO A 920 42.87 -49.76 40.56
N SER A 921 44.03 -49.48 41.17
CA SER A 921 45.08 -50.48 41.41
C SER A 921 44.64 -51.67 42.29
N GLY A 922 45.40 -52.76 42.21
CA GLY A 922 45.16 -54.02 42.93
C GLY A 922 44.26 -54.98 42.16
N ASP A 923 44.44 -56.28 42.33
CA ASP A 923 43.63 -57.29 41.65
C ASP A 923 42.21 -57.40 42.22
N GLY A 924 41.31 -58.01 41.45
CA GLY A 924 39.90 -58.24 41.80
C GLY A 924 38.91 -57.45 40.95
N GLU A 925 37.63 -57.53 41.32
CA GLU A 925 36.53 -56.90 40.58
C GLU A 925 36.64 -55.36 40.61
N LYS A 926 36.58 -54.75 39.42
CA LYS A 926 36.54 -53.30 39.20
C LYS A 926 35.20 -52.94 38.61
N THR A 927 34.55 -51.92 39.17
CA THR A 927 33.32 -51.35 38.62
C THR A 927 33.62 -49.97 38.05
N VAL A 928 33.19 -49.72 36.82
CA VAL A 928 33.20 -48.41 36.17
C VAL A 928 31.76 -47.95 36.04
N TYR A 929 31.52 -46.67 36.26
CA TYR A 929 30.24 -46.00 36.09
C TYR A 929 30.35 -44.91 35.04
N VAL A 930 29.29 -44.71 34.26
CA VAL A 930 29.23 -43.73 33.18
C VAL A 930 27.91 -42.98 33.25
N GLU A 931 27.97 -41.66 33.05
CA GLU A 931 26.81 -40.80 32.80
C GLU A 931 27.04 -39.97 31.56
N PHE A 932 25.96 -39.70 30.83
CA PHE A 932 25.93 -38.84 29.66
C PHE A 932 25.08 -37.61 29.97
N ASN A 933 25.41 -36.46 29.36
CA ASN A 933 24.49 -35.33 29.29
C ASN A 933 24.24 -34.94 27.83
N ASP A 934 23.13 -34.27 27.60
CA ASP A 934 22.76 -33.75 26.29
C ASP A 934 23.12 -32.26 26.15
N HIS A 935 22.80 -31.65 25.01
CA HIS A 935 23.00 -30.22 24.79
C HIS A 935 21.96 -29.34 25.50
N ALA A 936 20.88 -29.91 26.02
CA ALA A 936 19.85 -29.24 26.82
C ALA A 936 20.17 -29.24 28.34
N GLY A 937 21.20 -29.97 28.77
CA GLY A 937 21.63 -30.11 30.15
C GLY A 937 20.96 -31.24 30.93
N ASN A 938 20.18 -32.12 30.27
CA ASN A 938 19.62 -33.31 30.91
C ASN A 938 20.70 -34.38 31.07
N VAL A 939 20.72 -35.07 32.21
CA VAL A 939 21.70 -36.12 32.56
C VAL A 939 21.02 -37.48 32.50
N SER A 940 21.68 -38.48 31.91
CA SER A 940 21.22 -39.86 31.82
C SER A 940 21.04 -40.52 33.19
N GLU A 941 20.50 -41.73 33.23
CA GLU A 941 20.73 -42.61 34.37
C GLU A 941 22.22 -43.00 34.46
N THR A 942 22.64 -43.45 35.65
CA THR A 942 23.98 -43.96 35.86
C THR A 942 24.10 -45.39 35.32
N TYR A 943 24.97 -45.60 34.33
CA TYR A 943 25.29 -46.93 33.80
C TYR A 943 26.50 -47.50 34.50
N GLN A 944 26.59 -48.84 34.64
CA GLN A 944 27.75 -49.50 35.24
C GLN A 944 28.17 -50.75 34.47
N GLN A 945 29.47 -51.04 34.50
CA GLN A 945 30.06 -52.30 34.02
C GLN A 945 31.14 -52.78 34.96
N LYS A 946 31.40 -54.08 34.92
CA LYS A 946 32.40 -54.75 35.75
C LYS A 946 33.43 -55.46 34.90
N ILE A 947 34.66 -55.50 35.39
CA ILE A 947 35.75 -56.32 34.87
C ILE A 947 36.64 -56.77 36.02
N ILE A 948 37.19 -57.97 35.97
CA ILE A 948 38.14 -58.44 36.99
C ILE A 948 39.56 -58.14 36.50
N LEU A 949 40.29 -57.30 37.23
CA LEU A 949 41.70 -57.06 36.98
C LEU A 949 42.52 -58.16 37.69
N ASP A 950 43.36 -58.85 36.95
CA ASP A 950 44.30 -59.82 37.49
C ASP A 950 45.67 -59.65 36.82
N THR A 951 46.62 -59.13 37.59
CA THR A 951 47.99 -58.86 37.16
C THR A 951 48.98 -59.93 37.62
N THR A 952 48.50 -60.94 38.34
CA THR A 952 49.33 -61.99 38.93
C THR A 952 49.42 -63.20 38.01
N ALA A 953 50.63 -63.74 37.83
CA ALA A 953 50.79 -64.97 37.07
C ALA A 953 50.36 -66.19 37.90
N PRO A 954 49.80 -67.24 37.27
CA PRO A 954 49.39 -68.46 37.97
C PRO A 954 50.59 -69.12 38.67
N LEU A 955 50.36 -69.68 39.86
CA LEU A 955 51.39 -70.41 40.60
C LEU A 955 51.55 -71.83 40.04
N ILE A 956 52.79 -72.24 39.77
CA ILE A 956 53.15 -73.61 39.39
C ILE A 956 53.97 -74.23 40.52
N GLN A 957 53.54 -75.40 41.01
CA GLN A 957 54.20 -76.12 42.10
C GLN A 957 54.48 -77.56 41.71
N PHE A 958 55.72 -78.00 41.97
CA PHE A 958 56.12 -79.40 41.90
C PHE A 958 56.27 -79.97 43.31
N ILE A 959 55.66 -81.12 43.56
CA ILE A 959 55.62 -81.77 44.88
C ILE A 959 56.22 -83.18 44.75
N GLY A 960 56.94 -83.63 45.78
CA GLY A 960 57.49 -84.99 45.83
C GLY A 960 58.87 -85.17 45.18
N ASN A 961 59.58 -84.08 44.83
CA ASN A 961 60.95 -84.18 44.32
C ASN A 961 62.00 -84.19 45.46
N GLU A 962 62.61 -85.35 45.71
CA GLU A 962 63.71 -85.55 46.67
C GLU A 962 65.10 -85.13 46.13
N GLY A 963 65.17 -84.66 44.89
CA GLY A 963 66.36 -84.11 44.24
C GLY A 963 67.29 -85.17 43.64
N THR A 964 67.71 -86.18 44.41
CA THR A 964 68.56 -87.28 43.92
C THR A 964 67.94 -88.63 44.28
N TYR A 965 67.73 -89.47 43.28
CA TYR A 965 67.14 -90.80 43.42
C TYR A 965 68.16 -91.88 43.07
N PRO A 966 68.47 -92.81 43.98
CA PRO A 966 69.23 -93.99 43.60
C PRO A 966 68.40 -94.87 42.65
N VAL A 967 69.04 -95.65 41.79
CA VAL A 967 68.37 -96.45 40.74
C VAL A 967 67.27 -97.39 41.25
N ASP A 968 67.33 -97.81 42.51
CA ASP A 968 66.33 -98.67 43.15
C ASP A 968 65.12 -97.92 43.74
N ALA A 969 65.16 -96.58 43.80
CA ALA A 969 64.07 -95.77 44.32
C ALA A 969 62.93 -95.61 43.31
N LYS A 970 61.73 -95.29 43.81
CA LYS A 970 60.58 -94.89 43.00
C LYS A 970 60.46 -93.37 43.00
N ILE A 971 60.39 -92.78 41.80
CA ILE A 971 60.16 -91.36 41.57
C ILE A 971 58.65 -91.14 41.48
N ALA A 972 58.14 -90.14 42.21
CA ALA A 972 56.76 -89.70 42.15
C ALA A 972 56.71 -88.17 42.33
N ILE A 973 56.88 -87.44 41.24
CA ILE A 973 56.84 -85.97 41.20
C ILE A 973 55.51 -85.55 40.58
N SER A 974 54.66 -84.88 41.35
CA SER A 974 53.39 -84.33 40.87
C SER A 974 53.50 -82.83 40.60
N CYS A 975 52.80 -82.34 39.58
CA CYS A 975 52.72 -80.93 39.21
C CYS A 975 51.30 -80.41 39.43
N SER A 976 51.14 -79.26 40.09
CA SER A 976 49.86 -78.58 40.30
C SER A 976 49.94 -77.09 39.96
N THR A 977 48.86 -76.54 39.42
CA THR A 977 48.74 -75.11 39.10
C THR A 977 47.53 -74.49 39.76
N SER A 978 47.66 -73.26 40.24
CA SER A 978 46.56 -72.52 40.87
C SER A 978 46.66 -71.03 40.55
N ASP A 979 45.51 -70.37 40.44
CA ASP A 979 45.40 -68.92 40.39
C ASP A 979 44.18 -68.48 41.20
N GLU A 980 44.32 -67.45 42.03
CA GLU A 980 43.30 -67.06 43.00
C GLU A 980 42.31 -66.00 42.48
N VAL A 981 42.64 -65.28 41.39
CA VAL A 981 41.88 -64.10 40.95
C VAL A 981 41.09 -64.41 39.68
N SER A 982 41.75 -64.77 38.58
CA SER A 982 41.08 -65.10 37.32
C SER A 982 40.93 -66.62 37.11
N GLY A 983 41.70 -67.42 37.84
CA GLY A 983 41.73 -68.87 37.72
C GLY A 983 42.55 -69.32 36.51
N VAL A 984 42.98 -70.58 36.50
CA VAL A 984 43.81 -71.12 35.42
C VAL A 984 42.96 -71.37 34.16
N ASP A 985 43.40 -70.82 33.02
CA ASP A 985 42.77 -71.04 31.71
C ASP A 985 43.38 -72.26 31.00
N SER A 986 44.72 -72.33 30.97
CA SER A 986 45.44 -73.45 30.38
C SER A 986 46.72 -73.78 31.16
N ALA A 987 47.03 -75.06 31.33
CA ALA A 987 48.27 -75.49 31.97
C ALA A 987 48.85 -76.74 31.31
N ASN A 988 50.16 -76.74 31.10
CA ASN A 988 50.96 -77.91 30.79
C ASN A 988 51.79 -78.25 32.05
N CYS A 989 51.26 -79.15 32.89
CA CYS A 989 51.84 -79.49 34.19
C CYS A 989 52.14 -80.99 34.27
N PRO A 990 53.20 -81.48 33.59
CA PRO A 990 53.49 -82.91 33.53
C PRO A 990 53.94 -83.46 34.89
N SER A 991 53.35 -84.58 35.29
CA SER A 991 53.76 -85.37 36.47
C SER A 991 54.58 -86.58 36.02
N THR A 992 55.55 -86.99 36.83
CA THR A 992 56.49 -88.07 36.52
C THR A 992 56.46 -89.12 37.62
N GLU A 993 56.07 -90.36 37.26
CA GLU A 993 56.06 -91.50 38.18
C GLU A 993 56.73 -92.74 37.56
N GLY A 994 57.57 -93.43 38.34
CA GLY A 994 58.19 -94.69 37.91
C GLY A 994 59.43 -95.03 38.73
N TYR A 995 59.97 -96.23 38.59
CA TYR A 995 61.25 -96.55 39.21
C TYR A 995 62.40 -95.80 38.53
N ALA A 996 63.34 -95.29 39.32
CA ALA A 996 64.42 -94.42 38.89
C ALA A 996 65.28 -95.05 37.78
N TYR A 997 65.50 -96.38 37.82
CA TYR A 997 66.24 -97.11 36.78
C TYR A 997 65.63 -96.99 35.37
N ASN A 998 64.33 -96.68 35.22
CA ASN A 998 63.69 -96.50 33.90
C ASN A 998 63.95 -95.13 33.28
N PHE A 999 64.40 -94.15 34.06
CA PHE A 999 64.71 -92.80 33.57
C PHE A 999 66.16 -92.71 33.04
N GLY A 1000 67.03 -93.65 33.41
CA GLY A 1000 68.45 -93.62 33.05
C GLY A 1000 69.27 -92.69 33.96
N ILE A 1001 70.58 -92.96 34.08
CA ILE A 1001 71.50 -92.21 34.95
C ILE A 1001 71.69 -90.78 34.42
N GLY A 1002 71.67 -89.79 35.32
CA GLY A 1002 71.92 -88.39 34.99
C GLY A 1002 70.83 -87.43 35.48
N VAL A 1003 70.96 -86.17 35.08
CA VAL A 1003 70.02 -85.09 35.43
C VAL A 1003 68.87 -85.07 34.44
N HIS A 1004 67.65 -85.09 34.96
CA HIS A 1004 66.40 -84.99 34.21
C HIS A 1004 65.70 -83.68 34.56
N THR A 1005 65.08 -83.03 33.57
CA THR A 1005 64.33 -81.77 33.76
C THR A 1005 62.89 -81.97 33.32
N ILE A 1006 61.94 -81.56 34.18
CA ILE A 1006 60.52 -81.45 33.88
C ILE A 1006 60.19 -79.96 33.80
N SER A 1007 59.59 -79.50 32.71
CA SER A 1007 59.14 -78.11 32.56
C SER A 1007 57.62 -78.06 32.58
N ALA A 1008 57.07 -77.07 33.29
CA ALA A 1008 55.64 -76.80 33.34
C ALA A 1008 55.35 -75.34 32.99
N SER A 1009 54.20 -75.08 32.37
CA SER A 1009 53.71 -73.74 32.06
C SER A 1009 52.22 -73.61 32.36
N ALA A 1010 51.76 -72.43 32.72
CA ALA A 1010 50.35 -72.14 32.93
C ALA A 1010 50.01 -70.71 32.50
N THR A 1011 48.79 -70.53 32.03
CA THR A 1011 48.18 -69.24 31.69
C THR A 1011 46.86 -69.14 32.43
N ASP A 1012 46.59 -68.01 33.07
CA ASP A 1012 45.31 -67.73 33.72
C ASP A 1012 44.28 -67.12 32.74
N LYS A 1013 43.05 -66.87 33.20
CA LYS A 1013 41.98 -66.31 32.34
C LYS A 1013 42.16 -64.83 32.01
N ALA A 1014 43.01 -64.11 32.74
CA ALA A 1014 43.43 -62.75 32.40
C ALA A 1014 44.59 -62.71 31.38
N GLY A 1015 45.17 -63.87 31.08
CA GLY A 1015 46.25 -64.05 30.12
C GLY A 1015 47.65 -63.80 30.70
N ASN A 1016 47.84 -63.87 32.02
CA ASN A 1016 49.18 -63.90 32.62
C ASN A 1016 49.74 -65.32 32.52
N THR A 1017 51.04 -65.42 32.27
CA THR A 1017 51.72 -66.70 32.01
C THR A 1017 52.83 -66.94 33.02
N ALA A 1018 52.93 -68.18 33.52
CA ALA A 1018 54.04 -68.66 34.35
C ALA A 1018 54.72 -69.88 33.71
N VAL A 1019 56.03 -70.02 33.96
CA VAL A 1019 56.83 -71.18 33.58
C VAL A 1019 57.71 -71.59 34.77
N ALA A 1020 57.80 -72.88 35.04
CA ALA A 1020 58.66 -73.43 36.10
C ALA A 1020 59.38 -74.70 35.63
N GLU A 1021 60.61 -74.91 36.09
CA GLU A 1021 61.39 -76.13 35.86
C GLU A 1021 61.62 -76.89 37.16
N ASN A 1022 61.59 -78.21 37.10
CA ASN A 1022 61.92 -79.10 38.20
C ASN A 1022 62.97 -80.13 37.75
N LYS A 1023 64.08 -80.22 38.48
CA LYS A 1023 65.21 -81.09 38.11
C LYS A 1023 65.41 -82.18 39.16
N PHE A 1024 65.62 -83.41 38.71
CA PHE A 1024 66.00 -84.53 39.57
C PHE A 1024 67.13 -85.33 38.94
N THR A 1025 67.96 -85.97 39.76
CA THR A 1025 69.13 -86.75 39.31
C THR A 1025 68.95 -88.21 39.66
N VAL A 1026 69.16 -89.12 38.71
CA VAL A 1026 69.20 -90.55 38.99
C VAL A 1026 70.66 -91.02 39.09
N THR A 1027 71.01 -91.70 40.19
CA THR A 1027 72.37 -92.17 40.46
C THR A 1027 72.41 -93.67 40.74
N VAL A 1028 73.54 -94.31 40.44
CA VAL A 1028 73.79 -95.71 40.81
C VAL A 1028 75.05 -95.80 41.66
N ASP A 1029 74.97 -96.59 42.72
CA ASP A 1029 76.09 -97.02 43.54
C ASP A 1029 76.00 -98.54 43.76
N PHE A 1030 77.02 -99.10 44.40
CA PHE A 1030 77.05 -100.55 44.63
C PHE A 1030 75.88 -101.05 45.48
N ASP A 1031 75.33 -100.24 46.38
CA ASP A 1031 74.28 -100.64 47.31
C ASP A 1031 72.90 -100.63 46.63
N SER A 1032 72.59 -99.55 45.93
CA SER A 1032 71.39 -99.41 45.10
C SER A 1032 71.36 -100.45 43.99
N LEU A 1033 72.49 -100.70 43.31
CA LEU A 1033 72.58 -101.77 42.33
C LEU A 1033 72.40 -103.15 42.99
N SER A 1034 72.97 -103.38 44.17
CA SER A 1034 72.77 -104.64 44.90
C SER A 1034 71.31 -104.88 45.29
N ARG A 1035 70.62 -103.86 45.81
CA ARG A 1035 69.19 -103.96 46.15
C ARG A 1035 68.33 -104.15 44.90
N LEU A 1036 68.63 -103.45 43.82
CA LEU A 1036 67.95 -103.64 42.54
C LEU A 1036 68.16 -105.05 41.99
N THR A 1037 69.38 -105.57 42.09
CA THR A 1037 69.73 -106.95 41.73
C THR A 1037 68.89 -107.95 42.50
N GLN A 1038 68.78 -107.76 43.82
CA GLN A 1038 67.93 -108.62 44.66
C GLN A 1038 66.47 -108.57 44.24
N SER A 1039 65.96 -107.38 43.90
CA SER A 1039 64.57 -107.22 43.48
C SER A 1039 64.25 -107.84 42.12
N PHE A 1040 65.24 -107.95 41.22
CA PHE A 1040 65.03 -108.48 39.87
C PHE A 1040 65.27 -109.99 39.74
N VAL A 1041 66.12 -110.56 40.60
CA VAL A 1041 66.50 -111.98 40.50
C VAL A 1041 65.54 -112.85 41.31
N SER A 1042 64.79 -113.70 40.62
CA SER A 1042 63.75 -114.58 41.19
C SER A 1042 64.25 -115.78 42.01
N LYS A 1043 65.53 -116.15 41.88
CA LYS A 1043 66.14 -117.30 42.59
C LYS A 1043 67.13 -116.82 43.64
N ASP A 1044 66.85 -117.10 44.91
CA ASP A 1044 67.66 -116.63 46.05
C ASP A 1044 69.13 -117.01 45.95
N GLY A 1045 69.46 -118.24 45.58
CA GLY A 1045 70.86 -118.67 45.46
C GLY A 1045 71.65 -117.90 44.40
N VAL A 1046 70.99 -117.53 43.30
CA VAL A 1046 71.58 -116.72 42.22
C VAL A 1046 71.68 -115.25 42.66
N SER A 1047 70.64 -114.73 43.31
CA SER A 1047 70.61 -113.38 43.86
C SER A 1047 71.75 -113.15 44.86
N HIS A 1048 71.94 -114.05 45.82
CA HIS A 1048 73.04 -114.00 46.79
C HIS A 1048 74.41 -114.04 46.10
N SER A 1049 74.57 -114.89 45.09
CA SER A 1049 75.82 -115.01 44.33
C SER A 1049 76.17 -113.71 43.58
N LEU A 1050 75.18 -113.09 42.96
CA LEU A 1050 75.30 -111.84 42.21
C LEU A 1050 75.57 -110.64 43.15
N VAL A 1051 74.81 -110.52 44.24
CA VAL A 1051 75.03 -109.48 45.26
C VAL A 1051 76.39 -109.63 45.93
N ALA A 1052 76.82 -110.85 46.27
CA ALA A 1052 78.14 -111.08 46.85
C ALA A 1052 79.27 -110.57 45.93
N LYS A 1053 79.08 -110.64 44.60
CA LYS A 1053 80.02 -110.07 43.62
C LYS A 1053 79.99 -108.55 43.62
N LEU A 1054 78.82 -107.93 43.69
CA LEU A 1054 78.69 -106.47 43.82
C LEU A 1054 79.27 -105.97 45.15
N GLN A 1055 79.06 -106.67 46.26
CA GLN A 1055 79.63 -106.32 47.56
C GLN A 1055 81.15 -106.51 47.58
N SER A 1056 81.66 -107.58 46.97
CA SER A 1056 83.11 -107.77 46.79
C SER A 1056 83.70 -106.68 45.89
N ALA A 1057 82.96 -106.25 44.85
CA ALA A 1057 83.36 -105.13 44.00
C ALA A 1057 83.34 -103.80 44.78
N LYS A 1058 82.34 -103.58 45.64
CA LYS A 1058 82.28 -102.42 46.54
C LYS A 1058 83.49 -102.36 47.47
N GLU A 1059 83.82 -103.47 48.14
CA GLU A 1059 84.98 -103.55 49.04
C GLU A 1059 86.31 -103.30 48.32
N ALA A 1060 86.44 -103.81 47.09
CA ALA A 1060 87.61 -103.54 46.25
C ALA A 1060 87.67 -102.07 45.80
N ALA A 1061 86.52 -101.44 45.53
CA ALA A 1061 86.42 -100.03 45.16
C ALA A 1061 86.81 -99.13 46.33
N THR A 1062 86.36 -99.43 47.56
CA THR A 1062 86.76 -98.69 48.77
C THR A 1062 88.26 -98.77 49.06
N LYS A 1063 88.93 -99.85 48.61
CA LYS A 1063 90.40 -100.01 48.71
C LYS A 1063 91.16 -99.40 47.54
N GLY A 1064 90.49 -98.75 46.58
CA GLY A 1064 91.09 -98.14 45.39
C GLY A 1064 91.64 -99.12 44.36
N ASN A 1065 91.29 -100.42 44.45
CA ASN A 1065 91.84 -101.44 43.55
C ASN A 1065 90.98 -101.61 42.29
N LYS A 1066 91.19 -100.72 41.32
CA LYS A 1066 90.38 -100.67 40.09
C LYS A 1066 90.34 -101.98 39.31
N GLN A 1067 91.49 -102.64 39.18
CA GLN A 1067 91.60 -103.90 38.42
C GLN A 1067 90.81 -105.04 39.09
N ALA A 1068 90.79 -105.07 40.43
CA ALA A 1068 89.99 -106.05 41.17
C ALA A 1068 88.48 -105.78 41.01
N VAL A 1069 88.03 -104.54 41.10
CA VAL A 1069 86.62 -104.18 40.89
C VAL A 1069 86.17 -104.50 39.48
N ASP A 1070 86.92 -104.12 38.43
CA ASP A 1070 86.57 -104.43 37.05
C ASP A 1070 86.45 -105.95 36.84
N GLY A 1071 87.35 -106.73 37.45
CA GLY A 1071 87.27 -108.19 37.44
C GLY A 1071 86.03 -108.74 38.14
N LYS A 1072 85.64 -108.16 39.28
CA LYS A 1072 84.44 -108.57 40.04
C LYS A 1072 83.14 -108.12 39.38
N LEU A 1073 83.09 -106.92 38.82
CA LEU A 1073 81.96 -106.42 38.03
C LEU A 1073 81.82 -107.20 36.72
N LYS A 1074 82.92 -107.57 36.06
CA LYS A 1074 82.87 -108.47 34.90
C LYS A 1074 82.35 -109.86 35.28
N ALA A 1075 82.74 -110.38 36.45
CA ALA A 1075 82.17 -111.64 36.95
C ALA A 1075 80.67 -111.51 37.27
N TYR A 1076 80.24 -110.36 37.79
CA TYR A 1076 78.83 -110.04 38.03
C TYR A 1076 78.03 -109.96 36.71
N VAL A 1077 78.53 -109.21 35.71
CA VAL A 1077 77.92 -109.11 34.37
C VAL A 1077 77.89 -110.45 33.65
N ASN A 1078 78.96 -111.26 33.74
CA ASN A 1078 79.01 -112.59 33.14
C ASN A 1078 77.96 -113.52 33.74
N GLU A 1079 77.79 -113.49 35.07
CA GLU A 1079 76.76 -114.30 35.72
C GLU A 1079 75.35 -113.77 35.41
N LEU A 1080 75.13 -112.46 35.39
CA LEU A 1080 73.86 -111.88 34.92
C LEU A 1080 73.52 -112.35 33.50
N SER A 1081 74.49 -112.31 32.59
CA SER A 1081 74.32 -112.76 31.20
C SER A 1081 74.00 -114.26 31.14
N ALA A 1082 74.63 -115.08 31.98
CA ALA A 1082 74.37 -116.52 32.04
C ALA A 1082 72.99 -116.89 32.63
N GLN A 1083 72.45 -116.02 33.48
CA GLN A 1083 71.18 -116.19 34.18
C GLN A 1083 70.02 -115.43 33.52
N SER A 1084 70.32 -114.60 32.53
CA SER A 1084 69.35 -113.94 31.64
C SER A 1084 68.41 -114.96 31.00
N GLY A 1085 67.10 -114.69 31.06
CA GLY A 1085 66.05 -115.60 30.59
C GLY A 1085 65.80 -116.82 31.49
N LYS A 1086 66.51 -116.94 32.62
CA LYS A 1086 66.37 -118.07 33.57
C LYS A 1086 65.95 -117.61 34.95
N ALA A 1087 66.85 -116.94 35.68
CA ALA A 1087 66.62 -116.47 37.04
C ALA A 1087 66.27 -114.97 37.10
N ILE A 1088 66.53 -114.25 36.02
CA ILE A 1088 66.21 -112.84 35.81
C ILE A 1088 65.74 -112.69 34.36
N THR A 1089 64.80 -111.78 34.09
CA THR A 1089 64.35 -111.54 32.70
C THR A 1089 65.45 -110.88 31.88
N GLU A 1090 65.41 -111.04 30.56
CA GLU A 1090 66.43 -110.47 29.67
C GLU A 1090 66.48 -108.93 29.77
N GLN A 1091 65.31 -108.28 29.89
CA GLN A 1091 65.21 -106.83 30.09
C GLN A 1091 65.83 -106.39 31.42
N GLN A 1092 65.53 -107.06 32.54
CA GLN A 1092 66.08 -106.74 33.85
C GLN A 1092 67.59 -107.01 33.93
N ALA A 1093 68.07 -108.07 33.28
CA ALA A 1093 69.50 -108.35 33.19
C ALA A 1093 70.22 -107.23 32.42
N ASN A 1094 69.66 -106.79 31.29
CA ASN A 1094 70.22 -105.68 30.53
C ASN A 1094 70.24 -104.37 31.32
N ILE A 1095 69.19 -104.06 32.09
CA ILE A 1095 69.15 -102.89 32.99
C ILE A 1095 70.30 -102.98 34.02
N LEU A 1096 70.45 -104.11 34.71
CA LEU A 1096 71.52 -104.26 35.71
C LEU A 1096 72.92 -104.20 35.08
N ILE A 1097 73.11 -104.74 33.88
CA ILE A 1097 74.39 -104.69 33.15
C ILE A 1097 74.71 -103.24 32.76
N ASP A 1098 73.75 -102.51 32.19
CA ASP A 1098 73.93 -101.10 31.79
C ASP A 1098 74.23 -100.21 33.00
N LEU A 1099 73.50 -100.40 34.10
CA LEU A 1099 73.74 -99.71 35.35
C LEU A 1099 75.12 -100.06 35.97
N THR A 1100 75.61 -101.28 35.76
CA THR A 1100 76.96 -101.67 36.21
C THR A 1100 78.03 -100.83 35.52
N GLY A 1101 77.87 -100.52 34.22
CA GLY A 1101 78.79 -99.67 33.47
C GLY A 1101 78.83 -98.22 33.97
N ASN A 1102 77.80 -97.80 34.70
CA ASN A 1102 77.65 -96.45 35.24
C ASN A 1102 78.00 -96.36 36.74
N LEU A 1103 78.51 -97.43 37.35
CA LEU A 1103 79.06 -97.38 38.70
C LEU A 1103 80.27 -96.47 38.73
N LEU A 1104 80.07 -95.27 39.28
CA LEU A 1104 81.14 -94.32 39.48
C LEU A 1104 82.12 -94.88 40.51
N PHE A 1105 83.32 -95.25 40.06
CA PHE A 1105 84.47 -95.24 40.94
C PHE A 1105 84.71 -93.79 41.33
N LYS A 1106 84.36 -93.44 42.57
CA LYS A 1106 84.87 -92.21 43.17
C LYS A 1106 86.26 -92.45 43.74
#